data_AF-A0A498MP00-F1
#
_entry.id   AF-A0A498MP00-F1
#
_cell.length_a   1.000
_cell.length_b   1.000
_cell.length_c   1.000
_cell.angle_alpha   90.00
_cell.angle_beta   90.00
_cell.angle_gamma   90.00
#
_symmetry.space_group_name_H-M   'P 1'
#
loop_
_entity.id
_entity.type
_entity.pdbx_description
1 polymer ?
#
loop_
_entity_poly.entity_id
_entity_poly.type
_entity_poly.pdbx_seq_one_letter_code
_entity_poly.pdbx_strand_id
1 'polypeptide(L)'
;MVLKDTLKKMQKFFALPETGEIDQKTVEIMKKPRCGVPDVANYNFFHRKPKWGQKNVTYRILGHTPDLDEETIDDAFFRAFKVWSDVTPLKFSRIMDGEADIMINFGRNEHGDGYPFDGKDGLLAHAFAPGPGIGGDSHFDDDELWTLGEGQVVKVKYGNAEGEFCKFPFLFMGKEYTSCTSQGRDDGFLWCSTTYNFDEDGKYGFCPHELLFTLGGNADGAPCKFPFTFQGEKYDSCTTSGRDDGYRWCATTEDYDRDKTYGFCPETAMSTVGGNSEGAPCVFPFKFLGNNYDSCTTSGRSDGKMWCAVTKSFDDDRKWGFCPDQGYSLFLVAAHEFGHALGLEHSEDPGALMAPIYTFTKTLRLSNDDVKGIQELYGVPTDKPLPTELPPVTPMDVCNENIIFDAVAQIRGEIFFFKDRFLFRTADVRRKPTGPMLVATFWSELPEKIDAAYENPLEEKTVFFAGDEMWVYSASTLEREYPKKISSMGLPSDLHGIDAAYSFHKSKKTYLFAGDKFWRYNEAKKKMDPGFPKLIADSWSAIPDDLDAALSLNSDGIILVPLRGVFLLLVLMVMWPVSVMITFRQPLKGAVEPMTGWRSFMHKRVMTFLGRLYFFGMGFRVVVKGKQASSLEAPILAVAPHSSFFDAIACIEAGLPSTPVLVSRKDPDSRRNTILEIERRAKSGGHWPQDTVTWTWQGPESARLLLLTLCQLYTTVEVEFLPPHVPTEMEKKCPIKFAQSVRAVMAESLGLPVTDHTYEDCRLMIAAGELTLPMEAGLVEFTKISRKLELKWDNVKKELESFANIACSCKGGRITIDEFASFLKIPVSPALQELFTLFDRDGDGTIDFREYVIGVTVLCHPANNEEVIQTAFKLFDIDEDNCITQEEFSGLLRSALGVCDLDVNSLFKEIDADGSGHITYDEFRSFALTHPEYAKLFTTYIELQRYQGLQGEDLDFEASLSNCCIASHNNHHEDSTSDKKDD
;
A
#
# COMPACT_ATOMS: atom_id res chain seq x y z
N MET A 1 -7.83 39.54 14.03
CA MET A 1 -8.22 38.40 14.90
C MET A 1 -9.30 37.55 14.23
N VAL A 2 -10.44 38.14 13.81
CA VAL A 2 -11.55 37.44 13.13
C VAL A 2 -11.16 36.68 11.85
N LEU A 3 -10.36 37.29 10.96
CA LEU A 3 -9.96 36.62 9.71
C LEU A 3 -9.13 35.34 9.97
N LYS A 4 -8.21 35.39 10.94
CA LYS A 4 -7.37 34.24 11.28
C LYS A 4 -8.20 33.06 11.79
N ASP A 5 -9.18 33.33 12.64
CA ASP A 5 -10.06 32.29 13.19
C ASP A 5 -11.03 31.74 12.13
N THR A 6 -11.50 32.60 11.22
CA THR A 6 -12.37 32.19 10.11
C THR A 6 -11.62 31.36 9.07
N LEU A 7 -10.38 31.76 8.74
CA LEU A 7 -9.49 30.99 7.86
C LEU A 7 -9.22 29.60 8.42
N LYS A 8 -9.02 29.47 9.73
CA LYS A 8 -8.86 28.15 10.36
C LYS A 8 -10.08 27.26 10.19
N LYS A 9 -11.30 27.82 10.28
CA LYS A 9 -12.54 27.06 10.05
C LYS A 9 -12.63 26.55 8.61
N MET A 10 -12.32 27.40 7.64
CA MET A 10 -12.27 27.01 6.23
C MET A 10 -11.18 25.96 5.99
N GLN A 11 -9.96 26.18 6.51
CA GLN A 11 -8.87 25.23 6.41
C GLN A 11 -9.24 23.87 7.01
N LYS A 12 -9.89 23.87 8.18
CA LYS A 12 -10.39 22.66 8.81
C LYS A 12 -11.41 21.93 7.93
N PHE A 13 -12.38 22.64 7.37
CA PHE A 13 -13.43 22.08 6.50
C PHE A 13 -12.83 21.34 5.29
N PHE A 14 -11.80 21.92 4.67
CA PHE A 14 -11.10 21.32 3.52
C PHE A 14 -9.92 20.42 3.89
N ALA A 15 -9.81 19.98 5.16
CA ALA A 15 -8.72 19.16 5.68
C ALA A 15 -7.31 19.73 5.40
N LEU A 16 -7.18 21.06 5.34
CA LEU A 16 -5.92 21.78 5.20
C LEU A 16 -5.27 22.03 6.57
N PRO A 17 -3.94 22.26 6.62
CA PRO A 17 -3.29 22.69 7.85
C PRO A 17 -3.88 24.02 8.39
N GLU A 18 -4.36 24.01 9.63
CA GLU A 18 -5.00 25.16 10.31
C GLU A 18 -4.01 26.26 10.71
N THR A 19 -3.33 26.86 9.74
CA THR A 19 -2.36 27.94 9.94
C THR A 19 -3.05 29.25 10.35
N GLY A 20 -4.27 29.47 9.84
CA GLY A 20 -4.97 30.75 9.89
C GLY A 20 -4.32 31.84 9.04
N GLU A 21 -3.43 31.45 8.12
CA GLU A 21 -2.78 32.32 7.15
C GLU A 21 -3.22 31.93 5.74
N ILE A 22 -3.21 32.89 4.82
CA ILE A 22 -3.53 32.65 3.40
C ILE A 22 -2.27 32.09 2.73
N ASP A 23 -2.05 30.78 2.90
CA ASP A 23 -0.98 30.06 2.24
C ASP A 23 -1.39 29.66 0.81
N GLN A 24 -0.39 29.27 0.01
CA GLN A 24 -0.59 28.92 -1.40
C GLN A 24 -1.64 27.81 -1.57
N LYS A 25 -1.66 26.81 -0.67
CA LYS A 25 -2.66 25.73 -0.68
C LYS A 25 -4.08 26.23 -0.41
N THR A 26 -4.26 27.14 0.56
CA THR A 26 -5.56 27.75 0.83
C THR A 26 -6.04 28.56 -0.37
N VAL A 27 -5.16 29.33 -1.02
CA VAL A 27 -5.51 30.10 -2.24
C VAL A 27 -5.91 29.20 -3.40
N GLU A 28 -5.17 28.11 -3.62
CA GLU A 28 -5.48 27.14 -4.67
C GLU A 28 -6.86 26.53 -4.47
N ILE A 29 -7.24 26.20 -3.23
CA ILE A 29 -8.58 25.69 -2.92
C ILE A 29 -9.65 26.77 -3.08
N MET A 30 -9.43 28.00 -2.59
CA MET A 30 -10.39 29.10 -2.72
C MET A 30 -10.67 29.52 -4.16
N LYS A 31 -9.74 29.25 -5.09
CA LYS A 31 -9.91 29.55 -6.52
C LYS A 31 -10.63 28.45 -7.29
N LYS A 32 -10.87 27.28 -6.68
CA LYS A 32 -11.59 26.20 -7.36
C LYS A 32 -13.07 26.57 -7.53
N PRO A 33 -13.69 26.25 -8.67
CA PRO A 33 -15.12 26.42 -8.87
C PRO A 33 -15.91 25.63 -7.83
N ARG A 34 -16.99 26.21 -7.30
CA ARG A 34 -17.72 25.68 -6.16
C ARG A 34 -19.20 26.10 -6.15
N CYS A 35 -19.97 25.44 -5.30
CA CYS A 35 -21.32 25.84 -4.93
C CYS A 35 -21.31 27.19 -4.17
N GLY A 36 -22.32 28.03 -4.42
CA GLY A 36 -22.57 29.33 -3.80
C GLY A 36 -23.14 29.26 -2.39
N VAL A 37 -23.59 28.09 -1.93
CA VAL A 37 -24.10 27.89 -0.57
C VAL A 37 -22.96 27.99 0.47
N PRO A 38 -23.16 28.58 1.66
CA PRO A 38 -22.12 28.65 2.70
C PRO A 38 -21.76 27.30 3.34
N ASP A 39 -20.46 27.08 3.64
CA ASP A 39 -19.95 25.84 4.26
C ASP A 39 -20.24 25.70 5.76
N VAL A 40 -20.34 26.84 6.47
CA VAL A 40 -20.52 26.85 7.92
C VAL A 40 -21.88 27.47 8.24
N ALA A 41 -22.82 26.63 8.64
CA ALA A 41 -24.16 27.03 9.08
C ALA A 41 -24.11 27.78 10.44
N ASN A 42 -23.64 29.03 10.42
CA ASN A 42 -23.73 29.95 11.56
C ASN A 42 -24.81 31.03 11.39
N TYR A 43 -25.59 30.95 10.31
CA TYR A 43 -26.77 31.78 10.07
C TYR A 43 -28.01 30.90 9.92
N ASN A 44 -28.30 30.10 10.95
CA ASN A 44 -29.58 29.39 11.06
C ASN A 44 -30.73 30.41 11.21
N PHE A 45 -31.29 30.84 10.08
CA PHE A 45 -32.64 31.40 10.06
C PHE A 45 -33.70 30.35 10.46
N PHE A 46 -33.34 29.05 10.45
CA PHE A 46 -34.23 27.94 10.78
C PHE A 46 -33.64 27.07 11.91
N HIS A 47 -34.35 26.95 13.03
CA HIS A 47 -33.95 26.10 14.17
C HIS A 47 -34.24 24.60 13.95
N ARG A 48 -34.62 24.19 12.75
CA ARG A 48 -35.05 22.81 12.41
C ARG A 48 -34.30 22.37 11.16
N LYS A 49 -33.86 21.11 11.11
CA LYS A 49 -33.37 20.46 9.87
C LYS A 49 -34.45 20.62 8.79
N PRO A 50 -34.27 21.49 7.79
CA PRO A 50 -35.30 21.77 6.80
C PRO A 50 -35.53 20.52 5.96
N LYS A 51 -36.81 20.14 5.78
CA LYS A 51 -37.20 18.98 4.97
C LYS A 51 -38.61 19.15 4.43
N TRP A 52 -38.90 18.55 3.29
CA TRP A 52 -40.24 18.53 2.75
C TRP A 52 -41.17 17.65 3.61
N GLY A 53 -42.36 18.18 3.92
CA GLY A 53 -43.40 17.42 4.62
C GLY A 53 -44.08 16.38 3.74
N GLN A 54 -44.02 16.57 2.43
CA GLN A 54 -44.58 15.69 1.39
C GLN A 54 -43.50 14.82 0.74
N LYS A 55 -43.92 13.68 0.20
CA LYS A 55 -43.03 12.77 -0.54
C LYS A 55 -43.04 12.99 -2.05
N ASN A 56 -44.09 13.64 -2.56
CA ASN A 56 -44.19 13.99 -3.97
C ASN A 56 -43.84 15.48 -4.10
N VAL A 57 -42.66 15.77 -4.64
CA VAL A 57 -42.11 17.12 -4.79
C VAL A 57 -42.25 17.51 -6.27
N THR A 58 -42.79 18.68 -6.52
CA THR A 58 -42.97 19.23 -7.86
C THR A 58 -41.82 20.15 -8.21
N TYR A 59 -41.41 20.17 -9.49
CA TYR A 59 -40.42 21.12 -9.97
C TYR A 59 -40.88 21.77 -11.27
N ARG A 60 -40.41 22.99 -11.53
CA ARG A 60 -40.66 23.74 -12.76
C ARG A 60 -39.38 24.40 -13.23
N ILE A 61 -39.16 24.39 -14.54
CA ILE A 61 -38.03 25.08 -15.18
C ILE A 61 -38.56 26.40 -15.72
N LEU A 62 -38.01 27.52 -15.25
CA LEU A 62 -38.37 28.89 -15.64
C LEU A 62 -37.49 29.45 -16.75
N GLY A 63 -36.21 29.09 -16.75
CA GLY A 63 -35.20 29.56 -17.69
C GLY A 63 -34.31 28.43 -18.18
N HIS A 64 -33.67 28.66 -19.32
CA HIS A 64 -32.74 27.73 -19.97
C HIS A 64 -31.44 28.45 -20.35
N THR A 65 -30.33 27.75 -20.29
CA THR A 65 -29.03 28.20 -20.81
C THR A 65 -28.98 28.14 -22.35
N PRO A 66 -28.22 29.01 -23.04
CA PRO A 66 -27.96 28.89 -24.48
C PRO A 66 -26.99 27.79 -24.89
N ASP A 67 -26.27 27.21 -23.92
CA ASP A 67 -25.18 26.27 -24.18
C ASP A 67 -25.66 24.86 -24.55
N LEU A 68 -26.89 24.52 -24.15
CA LEU A 68 -27.47 23.18 -24.28
C LEU A 68 -28.87 23.28 -24.88
N ASP A 69 -29.27 22.28 -25.66
CA ASP A 69 -30.65 22.18 -26.10
C ASP A 69 -31.59 21.79 -24.96
N GLU A 70 -32.84 22.23 -25.09
CA GLU A 70 -33.89 22.07 -24.07
C GLU A 70 -34.09 20.61 -23.63
N GLU A 71 -34.04 19.66 -24.57
CA GLU A 71 -34.19 18.23 -24.25
C GLU A 71 -33.03 17.72 -23.39
N THR A 72 -31.81 18.20 -23.65
CA THR A 72 -30.62 17.85 -22.85
C THR A 72 -30.68 18.47 -21.46
N ILE A 73 -31.17 19.71 -21.34
CA ILE A 73 -31.39 20.37 -20.04
C ILE A 73 -32.44 19.59 -19.23
N ASP A 74 -33.58 19.28 -19.84
CA ASP A 74 -34.66 18.52 -19.22
C ASP A 74 -34.20 17.13 -18.76
N ASP A 75 -33.44 16.42 -19.59
CA ASP A 75 -32.84 15.13 -19.24
C ASP A 75 -31.81 15.26 -18.10
N ALA A 76 -30.96 16.28 -18.13
CA ALA A 76 -29.97 16.52 -17.09
C ALA A 76 -30.63 16.74 -15.72
N PHE A 77 -31.67 17.57 -15.65
CA PHE A 77 -32.42 17.78 -14.42
C PHE A 77 -33.21 16.53 -14.00
N PHE A 78 -33.83 15.83 -14.95
CA PHE A 78 -34.52 14.57 -14.65
C PHE A 78 -33.56 13.53 -14.04
N ARG A 79 -32.38 13.34 -14.62
CA ARG A 79 -31.34 12.45 -14.08
C ARG A 79 -30.85 12.93 -12.71
N ALA A 80 -30.66 14.23 -12.52
CA ALA A 80 -30.25 14.79 -11.23
C ALA A 80 -31.28 14.53 -10.12
N PHE A 81 -32.57 14.69 -10.37
CA PHE A 81 -33.61 14.29 -9.43
C PHE A 81 -33.66 12.77 -9.20
N LYS A 82 -33.39 12.00 -10.26
CA LYS A 82 -33.40 10.54 -10.19
C LYS A 82 -32.36 10.02 -9.18
N VAL A 83 -31.17 10.62 -9.13
CA VAL A 83 -30.10 10.32 -8.16
C VAL A 83 -30.64 10.24 -6.72
N TRP A 84 -31.42 11.24 -6.30
CA TRP A 84 -32.03 11.28 -4.97
C TRP A 84 -33.23 10.35 -4.82
N SER A 85 -34.05 10.23 -5.86
CA SER A 85 -35.23 9.34 -5.86
C SER A 85 -34.84 7.85 -5.78
N ASP A 86 -33.65 7.46 -6.24
CA ASP A 86 -33.20 6.07 -6.24
C ASP A 86 -32.84 5.57 -4.84
N VAL A 87 -32.41 6.48 -3.95
CA VAL A 87 -32.03 6.16 -2.57
C VAL A 87 -33.04 6.64 -1.52
N THR A 88 -34.18 7.20 -1.94
CA THR A 88 -35.26 7.67 -1.05
C THR A 88 -36.66 7.30 -1.54
N PRO A 89 -37.71 7.41 -0.68
CA PRO A 89 -39.11 7.32 -1.10
C PRO A 89 -39.64 8.54 -1.89
N LEU A 90 -38.80 9.54 -2.19
CA LEU A 90 -39.24 10.77 -2.85
C LEU A 90 -39.58 10.51 -4.31
N LYS A 91 -40.59 11.23 -4.80
CA LYS A 91 -40.99 11.26 -6.21
C LYS A 91 -40.97 12.70 -6.70
N PHE A 92 -40.41 12.90 -7.88
CA PHE A 92 -40.32 14.21 -8.50
C PHE A 92 -41.20 14.26 -9.74
N SER A 93 -42.03 15.30 -9.85
CA SER A 93 -42.91 15.49 -11.01
C SER A 93 -42.79 16.91 -11.56
N ARG A 94 -42.46 17.03 -12.85
CA ARG A 94 -42.42 18.33 -13.52
C ARG A 94 -43.83 18.89 -13.69
N ILE A 95 -44.01 20.17 -13.40
CA ILE A 95 -45.20 20.94 -13.77
C ILE A 95 -44.81 22.03 -14.76
N MET A 96 -45.74 22.39 -15.65
CA MET A 96 -45.50 23.40 -16.71
C MET A 96 -46.07 24.77 -16.35
N ASP A 97 -47.04 24.84 -15.45
CA ASP A 97 -47.71 26.07 -15.04
C ASP A 97 -47.93 26.09 -13.52
N GLY A 98 -48.06 27.30 -12.96
CA GLY A 98 -48.14 27.56 -11.52
C GLY A 98 -46.78 27.57 -10.80
N GLU A 99 -46.86 27.69 -9.48
CA GLU A 99 -45.73 27.63 -8.54
C GLU A 99 -45.46 26.17 -8.14
N ALA A 100 -44.23 25.71 -8.32
CA ALA A 100 -43.77 24.38 -7.93
C ALA A 100 -43.09 24.43 -6.57
N ASP A 101 -42.78 23.28 -5.99
CA ASP A 101 -41.96 23.21 -4.76
C ASP A 101 -40.48 23.58 -5.01
N ILE A 102 -40.00 23.38 -6.25
CA ILE A 102 -38.64 23.73 -6.69
C ILE A 102 -38.73 24.48 -8.02
N MET A 103 -38.41 25.77 -8.02
CA MET A 103 -38.29 26.57 -9.24
C MET A 103 -36.83 26.60 -9.69
N ILE A 104 -36.59 26.21 -10.94
CA ILE A 104 -35.25 26.12 -11.53
C ILE A 104 -35.06 27.27 -12.50
N ASN A 105 -34.01 28.06 -12.34
CA ASN A 105 -33.73 29.20 -13.21
C ASN A 105 -32.23 29.41 -13.47
N PHE A 106 -31.91 30.04 -14.60
CA PHE A 106 -30.57 30.50 -14.93
C PHE A 106 -30.53 32.03 -14.77
N GLY A 107 -29.53 32.54 -14.07
CA GLY A 107 -29.41 33.96 -13.73
C GLY A 107 -27.95 34.42 -13.77
N ARG A 108 -27.74 35.71 -13.99
CA ARG A 108 -26.39 36.32 -14.01
C ARG A 108 -26.28 37.32 -12.89
N ASN A 109 -25.10 37.41 -12.26
CA ASN A 109 -24.83 38.39 -11.22
C ASN A 109 -26.00 38.46 -10.21
N GLU A 110 -26.56 39.64 -9.95
CA GLU A 110 -27.80 39.79 -9.17
C GLU A 110 -29.02 39.38 -10.00
N HIS A 111 -29.67 38.29 -9.57
CA HIS A 111 -30.77 37.63 -10.29
C HIS A 111 -32.09 37.61 -9.50
N GLY A 112 -32.21 38.45 -8.47
CA GLY A 112 -33.50 38.80 -7.86
C GLY A 112 -33.78 38.19 -6.48
N ASP A 113 -32.81 37.49 -5.88
CA ASP A 113 -32.90 36.89 -4.55
C ASP A 113 -31.95 37.53 -3.51
N GLY A 114 -31.09 38.48 -3.93
CA GLY A 114 -30.11 39.16 -3.08
C GLY A 114 -28.80 38.40 -2.86
N TYR A 115 -28.59 37.28 -3.56
CA TYR A 115 -27.36 36.50 -3.56
C TYR A 115 -26.73 36.50 -4.96
N PRO A 116 -25.89 37.51 -5.28
CA PRO A 116 -25.38 37.65 -6.64
C PRO A 116 -24.30 36.61 -6.97
N PHE A 117 -24.29 36.14 -8.22
CA PHE A 117 -23.18 35.39 -8.82
C PHE A 117 -21.99 36.31 -9.18
N ASP A 118 -20.84 35.71 -9.52
CA ASP A 118 -19.57 36.40 -9.78
C ASP A 118 -19.09 36.34 -11.25
N GLY A 119 -19.88 35.76 -12.15
CA GLY A 119 -19.55 35.60 -13.57
C GLY A 119 -18.84 34.27 -13.83
N LYS A 120 -18.11 34.13 -14.95
CA LYS A 120 -17.50 32.84 -15.33
C LYS A 120 -16.49 32.28 -14.31
N ASP A 121 -16.66 31.00 -14.01
CA ASP A 121 -16.05 30.19 -12.95
C ASP A 121 -16.42 30.72 -11.55
N GLY A 122 -15.78 30.23 -10.47
CA GLY A 122 -16.12 30.72 -9.13
C GLY A 122 -17.41 30.07 -8.62
N LEU A 123 -18.51 30.83 -8.50
CA LEU A 123 -19.79 30.33 -7.99
C LEU A 123 -20.65 29.77 -9.13
N LEU A 124 -20.84 28.45 -9.16
CA LEU A 124 -21.54 27.80 -10.27
C LEU A 124 -23.07 27.90 -10.18
N ALA A 125 -23.59 27.74 -8.96
CA ALA A 125 -25.01 27.65 -8.67
C ALA A 125 -25.25 27.81 -7.17
N HIS A 126 -26.50 28.01 -6.79
CA HIS A 126 -26.96 27.84 -5.42
C HIS A 126 -28.40 27.35 -5.37
N ALA A 127 -28.79 26.78 -4.24
CA ALA A 127 -30.18 26.44 -3.96
C ALA A 127 -30.56 26.75 -2.52
N PHE A 128 -31.84 27.05 -2.32
CA PHE A 128 -32.41 27.29 -1.00
C PHE A 128 -32.92 26.01 -0.38
N ALA A 129 -32.77 25.89 0.94
CA ALA A 129 -33.33 24.78 1.69
C ALA A 129 -34.88 24.72 1.61
N PRO A 130 -35.49 23.54 1.85
CA PRO A 130 -36.95 23.36 1.81
C PRO A 130 -37.73 24.41 2.61
N GLY A 131 -38.69 25.07 1.97
CA GLY A 131 -39.50 26.11 2.61
C GLY A 131 -40.57 26.71 1.69
N PRO A 132 -41.44 27.61 2.20
CA PRO A 132 -42.40 28.33 1.36
C PRO A 132 -41.73 29.47 0.57
N GLY A 133 -42.31 29.83 -0.58
CA GLY A 133 -41.77 30.88 -1.46
C GLY A 133 -40.50 30.39 -2.15
N ILE A 134 -39.39 31.12 -1.99
CA ILE A 134 -38.09 30.76 -2.61
C ILE A 134 -37.45 29.47 -2.05
N GLY A 135 -38.07 28.82 -1.05
CA GLY A 135 -37.49 27.65 -0.41
C GLY A 135 -37.56 26.43 -1.32
N GLY A 136 -36.41 25.87 -1.68
CA GLY A 136 -36.30 24.80 -2.69
C GLY A 136 -35.80 25.29 -4.04
N ASP A 137 -35.89 26.58 -4.33
CA ASP A 137 -35.48 27.13 -5.62
C ASP A 137 -33.98 26.92 -5.87
N SER A 138 -33.66 26.59 -7.11
CA SER A 138 -32.29 26.27 -7.55
C SER A 138 -31.91 27.19 -8.71
N HIS A 139 -30.86 27.99 -8.51
CA HIS A 139 -30.37 28.98 -9.45
C HIS A 139 -28.99 28.59 -9.97
N PHE A 140 -28.78 28.71 -11.27
CA PHE A 140 -27.55 28.36 -11.98
C PHE A 140 -26.96 29.62 -12.62
N ASP A 141 -25.64 29.81 -12.54
CA ASP A 141 -25.00 30.98 -13.16
C ASP A 141 -25.00 30.87 -14.69
N ASP A 142 -25.66 31.81 -15.37
CA ASP A 142 -25.78 31.86 -16.83
C ASP A 142 -24.56 32.48 -17.53
N ASP A 143 -23.56 32.96 -16.78
CA ASP A 143 -22.24 33.35 -17.33
C ASP A 143 -21.27 32.15 -17.45
N GLU A 144 -21.67 30.97 -16.97
CA GLU A 144 -20.91 29.73 -17.12
C GLU A 144 -21.11 29.04 -18.47
N LEU A 145 -20.15 28.18 -18.84
CA LEU A 145 -20.32 27.25 -19.95
C LEU A 145 -20.93 25.95 -19.43
N TRP A 146 -22.24 25.78 -19.60
CA TRP A 146 -22.93 24.56 -19.20
C TRP A 146 -22.72 23.44 -20.22
N THR A 147 -22.21 22.30 -19.74
CA THR A 147 -21.89 21.14 -20.56
C THR A 147 -22.43 19.86 -19.93
N LEU A 148 -22.05 18.72 -20.48
CA LEU A 148 -22.16 17.42 -19.79
C LEU A 148 -20.84 17.02 -19.09
N GLY A 149 -19.91 17.98 -18.95
CA GLY A 149 -18.65 17.89 -18.21
C GLY A 149 -17.41 17.54 -19.04
N GLU A 150 -17.57 17.14 -20.31
CA GLU A 150 -16.46 16.79 -21.22
C GLU A 150 -16.24 17.82 -22.34
N GLY A 151 -16.58 19.09 -22.10
CA GLY A 151 -16.52 20.18 -23.09
C GLY A 151 -17.86 20.50 -23.74
N GLN A 152 -17.83 21.47 -24.66
CA GLN A 152 -19.02 22.00 -25.31
C GLN A 152 -19.87 20.90 -25.95
N VAL A 153 -21.16 20.92 -25.67
CA VAL A 153 -22.13 19.99 -26.25
C VAL A 153 -22.96 20.78 -27.25
N VAL A 154 -23.00 20.33 -28.50
CA VAL A 154 -23.81 20.97 -29.54
C VAL A 154 -24.67 19.93 -30.23
N LYS A 155 -25.99 20.11 -30.26
CA LYS A 155 -26.89 19.16 -30.94
C LYS A 155 -27.14 19.59 -32.38
N VAL A 156 -26.69 18.77 -33.33
CA VAL A 156 -26.71 19.16 -34.73
C VAL A 156 -28.12 19.17 -35.30
N LYS A 157 -28.39 20.15 -36.17
CA LYS A 157 -29.64 20.31 -36.90
C LYS A 157 -29.41 20.06 -38.38
N TYR A 158 -30.39 19.43 -39.03
CA TYR A 158 -30.29 19.01 -40.42
C TYR A 158 -29.01 18.15 -40.69
N GLY A 159 -28.60 18.06 -41.95
CA GLY A 159 -27.46 17.24 -42.36
C GLY A 159 -27.83 15.75 -42.44
N ASN A 160 -26.81 14.88 -42.46
CA ASN A 160 -27.00 13.43 -42.52
C ASN A 160 -26.95 12.76 -41.13
N ALA A 161 -26.79 13.55 -40.06
CA ALA A 161 -26.70 13.10 -38.67
C ALA A 161 -27.58 13.95 -37.73
N GLU A 162 -28.74 14.43 -38.20
CA GLU A 162 -29.66 15.26 -37.41
C GLU A 162 -30.01 14.62 -36.06
N GLY A 163 -29.88 15.38 -34.98
CA GLY A 163 -30.17 14.93 -33.61
C GLY A 163 -29.00 14.27 -32.89
N GLU A 164 -27.89 13.97 -33.56
CA GLU A 164 -26.64 13.58 -32.91
C GLU A 164 -25.91 14.81 -32.32
N PHE A 165 -24.98 14.58 -31.40
CA PHE A 165 -24.12 15.64 -30.86
C PHE A 165 -22.85 15.81 -31.71
N CYS A 166 -22.35 17.04 -31.80
CA CYS A 166 -21.01 17.31 -32.33
C CYS A 166 -19.96 16.53 -31.54
N LYS A 167 -19.04 15.88 -32.24
CA LYS A 167 -17.90 15.21 -31.61
C LYS A 167 -16.72 16.17 -31.58
N PHE A 168 -16.39 16.70 -30.42
CA PHE A 168 -15.17 17.49 -30.25
C PHE A 168 -14.06 16.69 -29.54
N PRO A 169 -12.80 16.83 -29.98
CA PRO A 169 -12.39 17.37 -31.28
C PRO A 169 -12.82 16.45 -32.44
N PHE A 170 -13.01 17.02 -33.64
CA PHE A 170 -13.09 16.24 -34.89
C PHE A 170 -12.01 16.67 -35.89
N LEU A 171 -11.61 15.74 -36.74
CA LEU A 171 -10.62 15.89 -37.80
C LEU A 171 -11.30 16.16 -39.13
N PHE A 172 -10.89 17.25 -39.79
CA PHE A 172 -11.32 17.61 -41.13
C PHE A 172 -10.15 18.20 -41.92
N MET A 173 -9.85 17.66 -43.11
CA MET A 173 -8.74 18.10 -43.96
C MET A 173 -7.37 18.15 -43.24
N GLY A 174 -7.14 17.20 -42.32
CA GLY A 174 -5.90 17.14 -41.53
C GLY A 174 -5.76 18.20 -40.43
N LYS A 175 -6.82 18.97 -40.13
CA LYS A 175 -6.88 19.92 -39.00
C LYS A 175 -7.95 19.49 -38.01
N GLU A 176 -7.65 19.61 -36.71
CA GLU A 176 -8.61 19.35 -35.64
C GLU A 176 -9.41 20.61 -35.30
N TYR A 177 -10.71 20.40 -35.06
CA TYR A 177 -11.66 21.42 -34.66
C TYR A 177 -12.29 21.05 -33.32
N THR A 178 -12.19 21.96 -32.35
CA THR A 178 -12.74 21.81 -31.00
C THR A 178 -14.04 22.61 -30.79
N SER A 179 -14.54 23.22 -31.86
CA SER A 179 -15.81 23.94 -31.91
C SER A 179 -16.37 23.89 -33.33
N CYS A 180 -17.62 24.34 -33.51
CA CYS A 180 -18.22 24.43 -34.83
C CYS A 180 -17.46 25.37 -35.76
N THR A 181 -17.40 25.03 -37.05
CA THR A 181 -16.63 25.79 -38.03
C THR A 181 -17.44 26.02 -39.31
N SER A 182 -17.14 27.09 -40.03
CA SER A 182 -17.62 27.33 -41.39
C SER A 182 -16.60 26.87 -42.46
N GLN A 183 -15.47 26.30 -42.05
CA GLN A 183 -14.43 25.85 -42.98
C GLN A 183 -14.98 24.84 -43.99
N GLY A 184 -14.66 25.02 -45.27
CA GLY A 184 -15.14 24.14 -46.35
C GLY A 184 -16.52 24.52 -46.89
N ARG A 185 -17.13 25.60 -46.39
CA ARG A 185 -18.40 26.14 -46.89
C ARG A 185 -18.28 27.61 -47.30
N ASP A 186 -18.99 27.98 -48.37
CA ASP A 186 -19.03 29.35 -48.88
C ASP A 186 -20.25 30.15 -48.37
N ASP A 187 -21.25 29.47 -47.80
CA ASP A 187 -22.49 30.09 -47.29
C ASP A 187 -22.38 30.59 -45.84
N GLY A 188 -21.23 30.37 -45.19
CA GLY A 188 -20.95 30.83 -43.84
C GLY A 188 -21.65 30.05 -42.74
N PHE A 189 -22.40 28.99 -43.07
CA PHE A 189 -23.05 28.15 -42.06
C PHE A 189 -22.04 27.37 -41.22
N LEU A 190 -22.26 27.35 -39.91
CA LEU A 190 -21.47 26.56 -38.97
C LEU A 190 -21.90 25.10 -39.02
N TRP A 191 -20.92 24.20 -39.05
CA TRP A 191 -21.12 22.76 -39.04
C TRP A 191 -20.06 22.08 -38.18
N CYS A 192 -20.33 20.83 -37.82
CA CYS A 192 -19.41 19.96 -37.11
C CYS A 192 -19.59 18.51 -37.58
N SER A 193 -18.58 17.67 -37.36
CA SER A 193 -18.75 16.23 -37.52
C SER A 193 -19.30 15.61 -36.23
N THR A 194 -20.11 14.57 -36.37
CA THR A 194 -20.62 13.77 -35.22
C THR A 194 -19.71 12.58 -34.89
N THR A 195 -18.61 12.44 -35.65
CA THR A 195 -17.57 11.43 -35.51
C THR A 195 -16.21 12.11 -35.43
N TYR A 196 -15.21 11.40 -34.92
CA TYR A 196 -13.86 11.98 -34.83
C TYR A 196 -13.25 12.20 -36.22
N ASN A 197 -13.33 11.24 -37.15
CA ASN A 197 -12.70 11.38 -38.48
C ASN A 197 -13.75 11.62 -39.56
N PHE A 198 -13.99 12.90 -39.90
CA PHE A 198 -14.97 13.24 -40.92
C PHE A 198 -14.58 12.70 -42.30
N ASP A 199 -13.28 12.66 -42.62
CA ASP A 199 -12.78 12.22 -43.92
C ASP A 199 -13.03 10.71 -44.16
N GLU A 200 -13.24 9.92 -43.10
CA GLU A 200 -13.58 8.50 -43.17
C GLU A 200 -15.09 8.24 -43.05
N ASP A 201 -15.77 8.86 -42.06
CA ASP A 201 -17.15 8.55 -41.71
C ASP A 201 -18.18 9.41 -42.46
N GLY A 202 -17.84 10.64 -42.80
CA GLY A 202 -18.70 11.58 -43.55
C GLY A 202 -19.97 12.04 -42.83
N LYS A 203 -20.11 11.80 -41.52
CA LYS A 203 -21.27 12.24 -40.72
C LYS A 203 -21.10 13.68 -40.22
N TYR A 204 -22.11 14.51 -40.44
CA TYR A 204 -22.13 15.90 -40.00
C TYR A 204 -23.56 16.46 -39.86
N GLY A 205 -23.65 17.59 -39.17
CA GLY A 205 -24.83 18.44 -39.20
C GLY A 205 -24.48 19.90 -38.94
N PHE A 206 -25.49 20.76 -38.98
CA PHE A 206 -25.33 22.20 -38.81
C PHE A 206 -25.49 22.58 -37.35
N CYS A 207 -24.62 23.48 -36.89
CA CYS A 207 -24.65 23.95 -35.53
C CYS A 207 -25.70 25.07 -35.39
N PRO A 208 -26.60 25.02 -34.38
CA PRO A 208 -27.57 26.07 -34.11
C PRO A 208 -26.90 27.43 -33.88
N HIS A 209 -27.34 28.46 -34.60
CA HIS A 209 -26.99 29.83 -34.27
C HIS A 209 -28.04 30.77 -34.86
N GLU A 210 -28.59 31.63 -34.03
CA GLU A 210 -29.64 32.57 -34.32
C GLU A 210 -29.31 33.58 -35.44
N LEU A 211 -28.02 33.84 -35.70
CA LEU A 211 -27.56 34.68 -36.81
C LEU A 211 -27.58 33.96 -38.17
N LEU A 212 -27.69 32.63 -38.17
CA LEU A 212 -27.70 31.80 -39.36
C LEU A 212 -29.11 31.32 -39.70
N PHE A 213 -29.82 30.78 -38.70
CA PHE A 213 -31.19 30.30 -38.85
C PHE A 213 -31.90 30.26 -37.50
N THR A 214 -33.23 30.27 -37.55
CA THR A 214 -34.09 30.04 -36.36
C THR A 214 -34.82 28.72 -36.48
N LEU A 215 -35.37 28.23 -35.37
CA LEU A 215 -36.15 26.99 -35.33
C LEU A 215 -37.62 27.29 -35.02
N GLY A 216 -38.53 26.56 -35.65
CA GLY A 216 -39.97 26.74 -35.47
C GLY A 216 -40.47 28.13 -35.84
N GLY A 217 -41.44 28.64 -35.07
CA GLY A 217 -42.05 29.95 -35.32
C GLY A 217 -42.80 30.02 -36.66
N ASN A 218 -42.86 31.20 -37.25
CA ASN A 218 -43.50 31.46 -38.54
C ASN A 218 -42.54 32.12 -39.55
N ALA A 219 -41.24 32.13 -39.24
CA ALA A 219 -40.20 32.72 -40.08
C ALA A 219 -39.51 31.72 -41.02
N ASP A 220 -39.96 30.46 -41.07
CA ASP A 220 -39.46 29.40 -41.95
C ASP A 220 -37.92 29.26 -41.97
N GLY A 221 -37.30 29.38 -40.79
CA GLY A 221 -35.85 29.24 -40.62
C GLY A 221 -35.03 30.49 -40.93
N ALA A 222 -35.65 31.65 -41.18
CA ALA A 222 -34.93 32.90 -41.37
C ALA A 222 -34.10 33.27 -40.12
N PRO A 223 -32.91 33.89 -40.28
CA PRO A 223 -32.08 34.33 -39.17
C PRO A 223 -32.74 35.48 -38.40
N CYS A 224 -32.36 35.64 -37.14
CA CYS A 224 -32.74 36.77 -36.32
C CYS A 224 -32.21 38.09 -36.90
N LYS A 225 -32.99 39.14 -36.74
CA LYS A 225 -32.60 40.50 -37.14
C LYS A 225 -32.30 41.31 -35.88
N PHE A 226 -31.02 41.54 -35.59
CA PHE A 226 -30.62 42.39 -34.47
C PHE A 226 -30.21 43.80 -34.90
N PRO A 227 -30.59 44.85 -34.14
CA PRO A 227 -31.66 44.84 -33.13
C PRO A 227 -33.06 44.66 -33.75
N PHE A 228 -33.99 44.09 -32.99
CA PHE A 228 -35.43 44.13 -33.31
C PHE A 228 -36.24 44.84 -32.23
N THR A 229 -37.40 45.37 -32.61
CA THR A 229 -38.33 46.07 -31.69
C THR A 229 -39.49 45.16 -31.28
N PHE A 230 -39.76 45.04 -29.98
CA PHE A 230 -40.90 44.34 -29.39
C PHE A 230 -41.49 45.16 -28.23
N GLN A 231 -42.79 45.46 -28.29
CA GLN A 231 -43.52 46.29 -27.32
C GLN A 231 -42.85 47.64 -27.00
N GLY A 232 -42.16 48.22 -28.00
CA GLY A 232 -41.45 49.50 -27.86
C GLY A 232 -40.04 49.42 -27.26
N GLU A 233 -39.55 48.22 -26.91
CA GLU A 233 -38.18 47.98 -26.49
C GLU A 233 -37.36 47.38 -27.64
N LYS A 234 -36.05 47.67 -27.67
CA LYS A 234 -35.11 47.11 -28.65
C LYS A 234 -34.31 45.98 -28.02
N TYR A 235 -34.24 44.87 -28.72
CA TYR A 235 -33.52 43.66 -28.32
C TYR A 235 -32.38 43.40 -29.30
N ASP A 236 -31.15 43.31 -28.80
CA ASP A 236 -29.93 43.00 -29.56
C ASP A 236 -29.57 41.49 -29.52
N SER A 237 -30.34 40.68 -28.80
CA SER A 237 -30.20 39.23 -28.67
C SER A 237 -31.58 38.56 -28.55
N CYS A 238 -31.63 37.22 -28.59
CA CYS A 238 -32.89 36.51 -28.34
C CYS A 238 -33.37 36.71 -26.91
N THR A 239 -34.67 36.86 -26.72
CA THR A 239 -35.30 37.17 -25.42
C THR A 239 -36.37 36.16 -25.04
N THR A 240 -36.68 36.05 -23.76
CA THR A 240 -37.85 35.33 -23.24
C THR A 240 -39.03 36.27 -22.96
N SER A 241 -38.88 37.58 -23.18
CA SER A 241 -39.93 38.58 -22.96
C SER A 241 -41.25 38.18 -23.60
N GLY A 242 -42.32 38.19 -22.81
CA GLY A 242 -43.67 37.82 -23.26
C GLY A 242 -43.98 36.32 -23.29
N ARG A 243 -43.08 35.47 -22.76
CA ARG A 243 -43.28 34.02 -22.62
C ARG A 243 -43.10 33.56 -21.17
N ASP A 244 -43.77 32.46 -20.81
CA ASP A 244 -43.76 31.82 -19.49
C ASP A 244 -43.14 30.41 -19.49
N ASP A 245 -42.80 29.91 -20.67
CA ASP A 245 -42.13 28.63 -20.91
C ASP A 245 -40.59 28.72 -20.90
N GLY A 246 -40.04 29.94 -20.82
CA GLY A 246 -38.60 30.18 -20.78
C GLY A 246 -37.90 30.00 -22.13
N TYR A 247 -38.64 29.83 -23.24
CA TYR A 247 -38.02 29.69 -24.56
C TYR A 247 -37.55 31.02 -25.12
N ARG A 248 -36.28 31.06 -25.54
CA ARG A 248 -35.71 32.23 -26.20
C ARG A 248 -36.25 32.35 -27.62
N TRP A 249 -36.65 33.56 -27.99
CA TRP A 249 -37.16 33.87 -29.33
C TRP A 249 -36.60 35.21 -29.81
N CYS A 250 -36.65 35.41 -31.12
CA CYS A 250 -36.26 36.66 -31.75
C CYS A 250 -37.22 37.01 -32.89
N ALA A 251 -37.24 38.28 -33.27
CA ALA A 251 -37.84 38.67 -34.53
C ALA A 251 -36.85 38.44 -35.68
N THR A 252 -37.38 38.03 -36.83
CA THR A 252 -36.60 37.90 -38.07
C THR A 252 -36.67 39.16 -38.94
N THR A 253 -37.27 40.24 -38.42
CA THR A 253 -37.34 41.58 -39.00
C THR A 253 -37.02 42.63 -37.93
N GLU A 254 -36.80 43.89 -38.34
CA GLU A 254 -36.43 44.99 -37.42
C GLU A 254 -37.55 45.38 -36.44
N ASP A 255 -38.79 45.02 -36.74
CA ASP A 255 -39.98 45.40 -35.96
C ASP A 255 -40.95 44.22 -35.91
N TYR A 256 -40.96 43.52 -34.77
CA TYR A 256 -41.86 42.40 -34.53
C TYR A 256 -43.30 42.87 -34.43
N ASP A 257 -43.57 44.01 -33.80
CA ASP A 257 -44.93 44.49 -33.55
C ASP A 257 -45.66 44.74 -34.89
N ARG A 258 -44.90 45.18 -35.91
CA ARG A 258 -45.39 45.38 -37.28
C ARG A 258 -45.50 44.07 -38.07
N ASP A 259 -44.41 43.32 -38.18
CA ASP A 259 -44.29 42.24 -39.17
C ASP A 259 -44.74 40.88 -38.60
N LYS A 260 -44.69 40.70 -37.27
CA LYS A 260 -45.08 39.50 -36.52
C LYS A 260 -44.40 38.21 -36.98
N THR A 261 -43.23 38.33 -37.60
CA THR A 261 -42.39 37.20 -38.02
C THR A 261 -41.33 36.93 -36.96
N TYR A 262 -41.27 35.68 -36.49
CA TYR A 262 -40.37 35.28 -35.41
C TYR A 262 -39.94 33.82 -35.56
N GLY A 263 -38.84 33.50 -34.87
CA GLY A 263 -38.34 32.14 -34.70
C GLY A 263 -37.73 31.95 -33.30
N PHE A 264 -37.51 30.70 -32.93
CA PHE A 264 -36.91 30.33 -31.64
C PHE A 264 -35.40 30.15 -31.74
N CYS A 265 -34.72 30.42 -30.62
CA CYS A 265 -33.28 30.30 -30.43
C CYS A 265 -32.97 29.27 -29.33
N PRO A 266 -33.27 27.98 -29.53
CA PRO A 266 -33.20 26.98 -28.47
C PRO A 266 -31.76 26.75 -27.97
N GLU A 267 -30.78 26.89 -28.84
CA GLU A 267 -29.37 26.64 -28.57
C GLU A 267 -28.52 27.59 -29.43
N THR A 268 -27.40 28.05 -28.88
CA THR A 268 -26.43 28.87 -29.61
C THR A 268 -25.07 28.19 -29.53
N ALA A 269 -24.56 27.73 -30.67
CA ALA A 269 -23.23 27.15 -30.80
C ALA A 269 -22.16 28.24 -30.61
N MET A 270 -21.88 28.57 -29.35
CA MET A 270 -20.93 29.61 -28.99
C MET A 270 -19.52 29.21 -29.39
N SER A 271 -18.83 30.09 -30.11
CA SER A 271 -17.42 29.86 -30.45
C SER A 271 -16.47 30.50 -29.42
N THR A 272 -16.99 31.40 -28.58
CA THR A 272 -16.30 31.94 -27.40
C THR A 272 -17.25 32.08 -26.23
N VAL A 273 -16.77 31.93 -25.00
CA VAL A 273 -17.57 32.08 -23.77
C VAL A 273 -17.22 33.40 -23.08
N GLY A 274 -18.23 34.09 -22.56
CA GLY A 274 -18.06 35.37 -21.86
C GLY A 274 -17.33 36.44 -22.68
N GLY A 275 -16.51 37.25 -22.01
CA GLY A 275 -15.83 38.39 -22.65
C GLY A 275 -16.80 39.49 -23.04
N ASN A 276 -16.52 40.20 -24.14
CA ASN A 276 -17.35 41.29 -24.64
C ASN A 276 -17.84 41.05 -26.08
N SER A 277 -17.83 39.79 -26.51
CA SER A 277 -18.10 39.40 -27.89
C SER A 277 -19.30 38.45 -28.03
N GLU A 278 -20.02 38.17 -26.93
CA GLU A 278 -21.33 37.49 -26.93
C GLU A 278 -21.37 36.24 -27.82
N GLY A 279 -20.37 35.35 -27.69
CA GLY A 279 -20.37 34.09 -28.45
C GLY A 279 -19.65 34.11 -29.81
N ALA A 280 -19.23 35.28 -30.31
CA ALA A 280 -18.65 35.42 -31.64
C ALA A 280 -17.37 34.58 -31.86
N PRO A 281 -17.13 34.05 -33.07
CA PRO A 281 -15.99 33.17 -33.32
C PRO A 281 -14.63 33.86 -33.26
N CYS A 282 -13.64 33.13 -32.73
CA CYS A 282 -12.24 33.51 -32.79
C CYS A 282 -11.79 33.72 -34.23
N VAL A 283 -11.00 34.77 -34.47
CA VAL A 283 -10.37 35.03 -35.77
C VAL A 283 -8.89 34.68 -35.67
N PHE A 284 -8.42 33.75 -36.50
CA PHE A 284 -7.01 33.36 -36.56
C PHE A 284 -6.41 33.63 -37.95
N PRO A 285 -5.18 34.18 -38.03
CA PRO A 285 -4.43 34.81 -36.94
C PRO A 285 -5.08 36.10 -36.43
N PHE A 286 -4.91 36.42 -35.14
CA PHE A 286 -5.18 37.74 -34.58
C PHE A 286 -3.94 38.39 -33.98
N LYS A 287 -3.94 39.72 -33.90
CA LYS A 287 -2.86 40.51 -33.32
C LYS A 287 -3.17 40.99 -31.90
N PHE A 288 -2.24 40.77 -30.97
CA PHE A 288 -2.30 41.26 -29.58
C PHE A 288 -0.91 41.68 -29.08
N LEU A 289 -0.79 42.91 -28.58
CA LEU A 289 0.47 43.54 -28.14
C LEU A 289 1.58 43.44 -29.20
N GLY A 290 1.22 43.62 -30.47
CA GLY A 290 2.18 43.54 -31.58
C GLY A 290 2.54 42.13 -32.07
N ASN A 291 2.14 41.07 -31.35
CA ASN A 291 2.40 39.68 -31.72
C ASN A 291 1.17 39.05 -32.41
N ASN A 292 1.39 38.15 -33.35
CA ASN A 292 0.33 37.38 -34.00
C ASN A 292 0.13 36.03 -33.30
N TYR A 293 -1.12 35.62 -33.13
CA TYR A 293 -1.52 34.36 -32.51
C TYR A 293 -2.42 33.59 -33.47
N ASP A 294 -2.06 32.33 -33.74
CA ASP A 294 -2.82 31.38 -34.59
C ASP A 294 -3.72 30.43 -33.77
N SER A 295 -3.72 30.57 -32.45
CA SER A 295 -4.49 29.78 -31.50
C SER A 295 -4.87 30.62 -30.28
N CYS A 296 -5.76 30.10 -29.44
CA CYS A 296 -6.05 30.69 -28.13
C CYS A 296 -4.77 30.84 -27.30
N THR A 297 -4.71 31.88 -26.48
CA THR A 297 -3.51 32.26 -25.71
C THR A 297 -3.88 32.66 -24.29
N THR A 298 -2.96 32.50 -23.34
CA THR A 298 -3.07 33.05 -21.98
C THR A 298 -2.39 34.42 -21.84
N SER A 299 -1.82 34.93 -22.94
CA SER A 299 -1.04 36.16 -22.94
C SER A 299 -1.84 37.34 -22.40
N GLY A 300 -1.27 38.08 -21.45
CA GLY A 300 -1.93 39.21 -20.80
C GLY A 300 -2.81 38.83 -19.60
N ARG A 301 -2.91 37.54 -19.23
CA ARG A 301 -3.67 37.07 -18.08
C ARG A 301 -2.80 36.32 -17.07
N SER A 302 -3.16 36.40 -15.79
CA SER A 302 -2.49 35.71 -14.67
C SER A 302 -3.32 34.57 -14.06
N ASP A 303 -4.54 34.40 -14.52
CA ASP A 303 -5.47 33.34 -14.12
C ASP A 303 -5.31 32.04 -14.93
N GLY A 304 -4.49 32.06 -15.99
CA GLY A 304 -4.25 30.90 -16.85
C GLY A 304 -5.38 30.60 -17.84
N LYS A 305 -6.43 31.44 -17.90
CA LYS A 305 -7.56 31.23 -18.82
C LYS A 305 -7.15 31.53 -20.27
N MET A 306 -7.54 30.65 -21.19
CA MET A 306 -7.25 30.77 -22.61
C MET A 306 -8.29 31.67 -23.29
N TRP A 307 -7.83 32.63 -24.09
CA TRP A 307 -8.70 33.58 -24.79
C TRP A 307 -8.25 33.81 -26.24
N CYS A 308 -9.16 34.36 -27.04
CA CYS A 308 -8.89 34.76 -28.43
C CYS A 308 -9.53 36.11 -28.75
N ALA A 309 -8.99 36.80 -29.76
CA ALA A 309 -9.71 37.93 -30.34
C ALA A 309 -10.75 37.42 -31.36
N VAL A 310 -11.90 38.07 -31.40
CA VAL A 310 -12.96 37.80 -32.40
C VAL A 310 -12.81 38.70 -33.63
N THR A 311 -11.72 39.46 -33.71
CA THR A 311 -11.36 40.29 -34.86
C THR A 311 -9.89 40.06 -35.21
N LYS A 312 -9.44 40.59 -36.36
CA LYS A 312 -8.06 40.45 -36.82
C LYS A 312 -7.03 41.13 -35.89
N SER A 313 -7.45 42.11 -35.10
CA SER A 313 -6.56 42.90 -34.25
C SER A 313 -7.28 43.29 -32.96
N PHE A 314 -6.89 42.64 -31.86
CA PHE A 314 -7.37 43.03 -30.53
C PHE A 314 -6.91 44.44 -30.16
N ASP A 315 -5.70 44.81 -30.58
CA ASP A 315 -5.11 46.12 -30.28
C ASP A 315 -5.99 47.28 -30.80
N ASP A 316 -6.69 47.06 -31.92
CA ASP A 316 -7.57 48.04 -32.55
C ASP A 316 -9.02 47.95 -32.05
N ASP A 317 -9.61 46.76 -32.04
CA ASP A 317 -11.05 46.57 -31.80
C ASP A 317 -11.41 46.26 -30.35
N ARG A 318 -10.46 45.75 -29.56
CA ARG A 318 -10.64 45.30 -28.17
C ARG A 318 -11.80 44.32 -27.95
N LYS A 319 -12.15 43.55 -28.99
CA LYS A 319 -13.17 42.50 -28.92
C LYS A 319 -12.52 41.13 -28.71
N TRP A 320 -12.97 40.43 -27.69
CA TRP A 320 -12.46 39.12 -27.29
C TRP A 320 -13.50 38.25 -26.59
N GLY A 321 -13.20 36.97 -26.52
CA GLY A 321 -13.92 36.00 -25.70
C GLY A 321 -12.99 34.90 -25.21
N PHE A 322 -13.43 34.14 -24.20
CA PHE A 322 -12.70 32.96 -23.75
C PHE A 322 -12.90 31.83 -24.73
N CYS A 323 -11.85 31.06 -24.97
CA CYS A 323 -12.02 29.84 -25.75
C CYS A 323 -12.75 28.80 -24.88
N PRO A 324 -13.72 28.05 -25.43
CA PRO A 324 -14.45 27.04 -24.67
C PRO A 324 -13.49 26.06 -23.96
N ASP A 325 -13.74 25.85 -22.68
CA ASP A 325 -13.06 24.87 -21.84
C ASP A 325 -13.94 23.62 -21.68
N GLN A 326 -13.67 22.78 -20.68
CA GLN A 326 -14.52 21.62 -20.38
C GLN A 326 -15.94 22.02 -19.93
N GLY A 327 -16.11 23.27 -19.46
CA GLY A 327 -17.32 23.73 -18.82
C GLY A 327 -17.70 22.92 -17.58
N TYR A 328 -18.94 23.07 -17.14
CA TYR A 328 -19.47 22.40 -15.96
C TYR A 328 -20.64 21.51 -16.33
N SER A 329 -20.60 20.25 -15.86
CA SER A 329 -21.71 19.33 -16.06
C SER A 329 -22.97 19.85 -15.37
N LEU A 330 -23.98 20.25 -16.14
CA LEU A 330 -25.28 20.67 -15.61
C LEU A 330 -25.90 19.56 -14.75
N PHE A 331 -25.78 18.29 -15.17
CA PHE A 331 -26.22 17.14 -14.40
C PHE A 331 -25.61 17.05 -13.00
N LEU A 332 -24.28 17.19 -12.86
CA LEU A 332 -23.61 17.07 -11.56
C LEU A 332 -23.93 18.25 -10.64
N VAL A 333 -23.87 19.48 -11.17
CA VAL A 333 -24.18 20.68 -10.40
C VAL A 333 -25.64 20.67 -9.97
N ALA A 334 -26.58 20.33 -10.87
CA ALA A 334 -27.98 20.20 -10.51
C ALA A 334 -28.23 19.11 -9.47
N ALA A 335 -27.54 17.96 -9.56
CA ALA A 335 -27.68 16.92 -8.56
C ALA A 335 -27.23 17.41 -7.17
N HIS A 336 -26.17 18.21 -7.09
CA HIS A 336 -25.72 18.87 -5.86
C HIS A 336 -26.76 19.89 -5.35
N GLU A 337 -27.20 20.83 -6.19
CA GLU A 337 -28.18 21.85 -5.80
C GLU A 337 -29.52 21.25 -5.37
N PHE A 338 -29.96 20.18 -6.02
CA PHE A 338 -31.17 19.46 -5.59
C PHE A 338 -30.99 18.79 -4.23
N GLY A 339 -29.76 18.41 -3.85
CA GLY A 339 -29.48 17.98 -2.48
C GLY A 339 -29.77 19.09 -1.46
N HIS A 340 -29.37 20.32 -1.74
CA HIS A 340 -29.72 21.50 -0.93
C HIS A 340 -31.22 21.77 -0.93
N ALA A 341 -31.88 21.73 -2.09
CA ALA A 341 -33.33 21.86 -2.21
C ALA A 341 -34.11 20.79 -1.45
N LEU A 342 -33.48 19.65 -1.13
CA LEU A 342 -34.02 18.59 -0.28
C LEU A 342 -33.65 18.72 1.20
N GLY A 343 -32.75 19.65 1.55
CA GLY A 343 -32.37 19.96 2.92
C GLY A 343 -31.03 19.39 3.37
N LEU A 344 -30.20 18.89 2.45
CA LEU A 344 -28.80 18.55 2.74
C LEU A 344 -27.95 19.82 2.83
N GLU A 345 -26.89 19.74 3.63
CA GLU A 345 -25.86 20.77 3.74
C GLU A 345 -24.56 20.27 3.12
N HIS A 346 -23.56 21.15 2.99
CA HIS A 346 -22.25 20.74 2.46
C HIS A 346 -21.59 19.68 3.35
N SER A 347 -20.98 18.69 2.69
CA SER A 347 -20.19 17.65 3.35
C SER A 347 -18.71 18.04 3.41
N GLU A 348 -18.04 17.62 4.49
CA GLU A 348 -16.58 17.67 4.61
C GLU A 348 -15.91 16.50 3.84
N ASP A 349 -16.69 15.50 3.39
CA ASP A 349 -16.21 14.37 2.59
C ASP A 349 -15.92 14.79 1.13
N PRO A 350 -14.65 14.77 0.66
CA PRO A 350 -14.31 15.13 -0.72
C PRO A 350 -14.91 14.21 -1.80
N GLY A 351 -15.36 13.00 -1.42
CA GLY A 351 -16.01 12.03 -2.30
C GLY A 351 -17.52 12.18 -2.39
N ALA A 352 -18.12 12.97 -1.49
CA ALA A 352 -19.54 13.24 -1.48
C ALA A 352 -19.94 14.16 -2.63
N LEU A 353 -21.13 13.91 -3.20
CA LEU A 353 -21.74 14.82 -4.16
C LEU A 353 -21.98 16.17 -3.49
N MET A 354 -22.37 16.19 -2.20
CA MET A 354 -22.57 17.41 -1.43
C MET A 354 -21.27 18.12 -0.99
N ALA A 355 -20.09 17.71 -1.48
CA ALA A 355 -18.87 18.50 -1.30
C ALA A 355 -18.98 19.83 -2.07
N PRO A 356 -18.55 20.97 -1.50
CA PRO A 356 -18.77 22.28 -2.11
C PRO A 356 -17.97 22.50 -3.40
N ILE A 357 -16.81 21.86 -3.55
CA ILE A 357 -15.93 22.07 -4.72
C ILE A 357 -16.39 21.18 -5.86
N TYR A 358 -16.58 21.78 -7.03
CA TYR A 358 -16.91 21.04 -8.23
C TYR A 358 -15.78 20.08 -8.62
N THR A 359 -16.13 18.81 -8.80
CA THR A 359 -15.24 17.80 -9.39
C THR A 359 -16.01 17.02 -10.44
N PHE A 360 -15.53 17.06 -11.68
CA PHE A 360 -16.12 16.27 -12.74
C PHE A 360 -15.89 14.78 -12.51
N THR A 361 -16.95 14.00 -12.61
CA THR A 361 -16.93 12.53 -12.57
C THR A 361 -17.78 12.02 -13.71
N LYS A 362 -17.23 11.15 -14.55
CA LYS A 362 -17.94 10.61 -15.72
C LYS A 362 -19.15 9.78 -15.33
N THR A 363 -19.00 8.97 -14.28
CA THR A 363 -20.07 8.17 -13.69
C THR A 363 -20.30 8.66 -12.26
N LEU A 364 -21.48 9.25 -12.02
CA LEU A 364 -21.86 9.67 -10.67
C LEU A 364 -22.34 8.47 -9.84
N ARG A 365 -21.64 8.20 -8.74
CA ARG A 365 -22.11 7.34 -7.64
C ARG A 365 -22.14 8.16 -6.36
N LEU A 366 -23.30 8.18 -5.70
CA LEU A 366 -23.47 8.86 -4.41
C LEU A 366 -22.55 8.26 -3.36
N SER A 367 -21.88 9.10 -2.57
CA SER A 367 -21.09 8.64 -1.42
C SER A 367 -22.03 8.03 -0.38
N ASN A 368 -21.49 7.12 0.42
CA ASN A 368 -22.18 6.65 1.62
C ASN A 368 -22.61 7.82 2.54
N ASP A 369 -21.85 8.91 2.57
CA ASP A 369 -22.21 10.12 3.33
C ASP A 369 -23.50 10.78 2.79
N ASP A 370 -23.60 10.98 1.47
CA ASP A 370 -24.79 11.54 0.82
C ASP A 370 -26.03 10.66 1.06
N VAL A 371 -25.87 9.34 0.85
CA VAL A 371 -26.96 8.36 1.03
C VAL A 371 -27.45 8.37 2.47
N LYS A 372 -26.54 8.38 3.44
CA LYS A 372 -26.87 8.44 4.86
C LYS A 372 -27.57 9.76 5.21
N GLY A 373 -27.06 10.89 4.73
CA GLY A 373 -27.63 12.21 4.97
C GLY A 373 -29.07 12.32 4.49
N ILE A 374 -29.33 11.89 3.24
CA ILE A 374 -30.67 12.01 2.67
C ILE A 374 -31.66 11.00 3.27
N GLN A 375 -31.20 9.79 3.60
CA GLN A 375 -32.02 8.77 4.25
C GLN A 375 -32.33 9.13 5.71
N GLU A 376 -31.48 9.90 6.39
CA GLU A 376 -31.82 10.44 7.73
C GLU A 376 -33.03 11.39 7.66
N LEU A 377 -33.19 12.13 6.56
CA LEU A 377 -34.30 13.07 6.36
C LEU A 377 -35.59 12.38 5.90
N TYR A 378 -35.49 11.45 4.94
CA TYR A 378 -36.63 10.90 4.19
C TYR A 378 -36.85 9.38 4.34
N GLY A 379 -35.89 8.66 4.93
CA GLY A 379 -35.91 7.21 5.09
C GLY A 379 -35.44 6.45 3.85
N VAL A 380 -35.37 5.12 3.97
CA VAL A 380 -35.02 4.20 2.88
C VAL A 380 -36.23 3.90 1.97
N PRO A 381 -36.03 3.63 0.67
CA PRO A 381 -37.10 3.20 -0.22
C PRO A 381 -37.70 1.86 0.23
N THR A 382 -39.03 1.75 0.30
CA THR A 382 -39.73 0.49 0.60
C THR A 382 -40.05 -0.33 -0.65
N ASP A 383 -40.14 0.33 -1.79
CA ASP A 383 -40.72 -0.24 -3.02
C ASP A 383 -39.65 -0.59 -4.08
N LYS A 384 -38.38 -0.27 -3.81
CA LYS A 384 -37.25 -0.53 -4.70
C LYS A 384 -36.36 -1.64 -4.10
N PRO A 385 -35.85 -2.58 -4.92
CA PRO A 385 -34.87 -3.55 -4.45
C PRO A 385 -33.64 -2.82 -3.92
N LEU A 386 -33.00 -3.35 -2.86
CA LEU A 386 -31.74 -2.79 -2.37
C LEU A 386 -30.71 -2.78 -3.53
N PRO A 387 -29.91 -1.71 -3.67
CA PRO A 387 -28.81 -1.68 -4.63
C PRO A 387 -27.90 -2.91 -4.48
N THR A 388 -27.47 -3.48 -5.60
CA THR A 388 -26.59 -4.67 -5.63
C THR A 388 -25.19 -4.37 -5.11
N GLU A 389 -24.77 -3.11 -5.17
CA GLU A 389 -23.46 -2.63 -4.70
C GLU A 389 -23.62 -1.63 -3.55
N LEU A 390 -22.73 -1.72 -2.56
CA LEU A 390 -22.69 -0.78 -1.45
C LEU A 390 -22.22 0.61 -1.93
N PRO A 391 -22.75 1.71 -1.36
CA PRO A 391 -22.25 3.04 -1.64
C PRO A 391 -20.74 3.16 -1.32
N PRO A 392 -19.95 3.85 -2.16
CA PRO A 392 -18.53 4.07 -1.92
C PRO A 392 -18.30 4.80 -0.60
N VAL A 393 -17.27 4.37 0.14
CA VAL A 393 -16.86 4.97 1.41
C VAL A 393 -15.53 5.69 1.20
N THR A 394 -15.47 6.95 1.62
CA THR A 394 -14.23 7.73 1.53
C THR A 394 -13.27 7.33 2.66
N PRO A 395 -12.02 6.93 2.35
CA PRO A 395 -11.01 6.63 3.36
C PRO A 395 -10.48 7.94 3.97
N MET A 396 -11.11 8.40 5.05
CA MET A 396 -10.77 9.70 5.66
C MET A 396 -9.44 9.68 6.44
N ASP A 397 -8.98 8.52 6.94
CA ASP A 397 -7.72 8.45 7.68
C ASP A 397 -6.85 7.21 7.39
N VAL A 398 -5.90 7.42 6.47
CA VAL A 398 -4.88 6.45 6.08
C VAL A 398 -3.99 5.96 7.23
N CYS A 399 -3.83 6.74 8.30
CA CYS A 399 -2.90 6.38 9.38
C CYS A 399 -3.54 5.50 10.46
N ASN A 400 -4.86 5.54 10.60
CA ASN A 400 -5.58 4.84 11.67
C ASN A 400 -6.30 3.59 11.18
N GLU A 401 -6.54 3.48 9.88
CA GLU A 401 -7.17 2.33 9.23
C GLU A 401 -6.13 1.48 8.49
N ASN A 402 -6.29 0.17 8.52
CA ASN A 402 -5.47 -0.73 7.71
C ASN A 402 -5.97 -0.71 6.27
N ILE A 403 -5.38 0.13 5.43
CA ILE A 403 -5.75 0.31 4.02
C ILE A 403 -4.73 -0.43 3.12
N ILE A 404 -5.24 -1.28 2.23
CA ILE A 404 -4.47 -1.85 1.11
C ILE A 404 -4.70 -0.95 -0.09
N PHE A 405 -3.66 -0.27 -0.57
CA PHE A 405 -3.72 0.58 -1.75
C PHE A 405 -3.78 -0.25 -3.01
N ASP A 406 -4.49 0.25 -4.02
CA ASP A 406 -4.58 -0.45 -5.30
C ASP A 406 -3.37 -0.15 -6.20
N ALA A 407 -2.75 1.03 -6.05
CA ALA A 407 -1.48 1.33 -6.72
C ALA A 407 -0.68 2.40 -5.96
N VAL A 408 0.65 2.35 -6.09
CA VAL A 408 1.55 3.39 -5.56
C VAL A 408 2.61 3.75 -6.60
N ALA A 409 2.72 5.03 -6.95
CA ALA A 409 3.62 5.50 -7.99
C ALA A 409 4.25 6.86 -7.66
N GLN A 410 5.48 7.09 -8.13
CA GLN A 410 6.08 8.43 -8.14
C GLN A 410 5.73 9.08 -9.49
N ILE A 411 5.10 10.25 -9.44
CA ILE A 411 4.70 11.04 -10.59
C ILE A 411 5.22 12.45 -10.36
N ARG A 412 6.08 12.96 -11.25
CA ARG A 412 6.63 14.34 -11.19
C ARG A 412 7.25 14.72 -9.86
N GLY A 413 7.89 13.75 -9.20
CA GLY A 413 8.59 13.95 -7.93
C GLY A 413 7.71 13.83 -6.67
N GLU A 414 6.39 13.73 -6.81
CA GLU A 414 5.48 13.39 -5.70
C GLU A 414 5.13 11.91 -5.72
N ILE A 415 4.86 11.32 -4.55
CA ILE A 415 4.38 9.95 -4.41
C ILE A 415 2.87 10.00 -4.31
N PHE A 416 2.20 9.24 -5.16
CA PHE A 416 0.75 9.07 -5.20
C PHE A 416 0.38 7.67 -4.70
N PHE A 417 -0.59 7.62 -3.80
CA PHE A 417 -1.20 6.41 -3.28
C PHE A 417 -2.65 6.38 -3.77
N PHE A 418 -3.04 5.34 -4.49
CA PHE A 418 -4.37 5.21 -5.08
C PHE A 418 -5.19 4.19 -4.31
N LYS A 419 -6.43 4.56 -3.99
CA LYS A 419 -7.40 3.67 -3.37
C LYS A 419 -8.80 3.96 -3.87
N ASP A 420 -9.38 2.98 -4.57
CA ASP A 420 -10.63 3.10 -5.30
C ASP A 420 -10.61 4.43 -6.07
N ARG A 421 -11.69 5.21 -5.98
CA ARG A 421 -11.82 6.50 -6.67
C ARG A 421 -11.01 7.64 -6.03
N PHE A 422 -10.19 7.35 -5.03
CA PHE A 422 -9.43 8.33 -4.25
C PHE A 422 -7.92 8.20 -4.41
N LEU A 423 -7.22 9.30 -4.18
CA LEU A 423 -5.78 9.32 -4.07
C LEU A 423 -5.30 10.18 -2.90
N PHE A 424 -4.09 9.87 -2.46
CA PHE A 424 -3.31 10.65 -1.52
C PHE A 424 -1.96 10.96 -2.15
N ARG A 425 -1.41 12.14 -1.87
CA ARG A 425 -0.11 12.52 -2.43
C ARG A 425 0.82 13.15 -1.41
N THR A 426 2.12 12.91 -1.55
CA THR A 426 3.14 13.57 -0.74
C THR A 426 4.43 13.81 -1.51
N ALA A 427 5.02 14.98 -1.31
CA ALA A 427 6.40 15.26 -1.75
C ALA A 427 7.44 14.83 -0.69
N ASP A 428 7.04 14.71 0.58
CA ASP A 428 7.92 14.36 1.69
C ASP A 428 7.39 13.12 2.41
N VAL A 429 8.14 12.01 2.28
CA VAL A 429 7.81 10.71 2.87
C VAL A 429 7.67 10.77 4.40
N ARG A 430 8.21 11.82 5.05
CA ARG A 430 8.16 12.00 6.51
C ARG A 430 6.90 12.70 7.00
N ARG A 431 6.10 13.28 6.12
CA ARG A 431 4.88 14.02 6.48
C ARG A 431 3.65 13.22 6.10
N LYS A 432 2.54 13.45 6.83
CA LYS A 432 1.23 12.89 6.47
C LYS A 432 0.90 13.30 5.03
N PRO A 433 0.48 12.35 4.17
CA PRO A 433 0.12 12.68 2.79
C PRO A 433 -1.10 13.60 2.77
N THR A 434 -1.19 14.43 1.74
CA THR A 434 -2.33 15.30 1.48
C THR A 434 -3.42 14.50 0.76
N GLY A 435 -4.65 14.54 1.25
CA GLY A 435 -5.79 13.78 0.73
C GLY A 435 -6.81 13.49 1.86
N PRO A 436 -7.91 12.78 1.56
CA PRO A 436 -8.23 12.15 0.27
C PRO A 436 -8.64 13.17 -0.81
N MET A 437 -8.32 12.88 -2.08
CA MET A 437 -8.76 13.63 -3.25
C MET A 437 -9.32 12.65 -4.29
N LEU A 438 -10.32 13.05 -5.08
CA LEU A 438 -10.81 12.20 -6.17
C LEU A 438 -9.76 12.06 -7.27
N VAL A 439 -9.56 10.84 -7.77
CA VAL A 439 -8.68 10.57 -8.92
C VAL A 439 -9.12 11.36 -10.15
N ALA A 440 -10.43 11.45 -10.35
CA ALA A 440 -11.06 12.18 -11.44
C ALA A 440 -10.73 13.69 -11.47
N THR A 441 -10.28 14.28 -10.36
CA THR A 441 -9.79 15.67 -10.33
C THR A 441 -8.57 15.88 -11.23
N PHE A 442 -7.75 14.85 -11.44
CA PHE A 442 -6.54 14.93 -12.27
C PHE A 442 -6.67 14.10 -13.56
N TRP A 443 -7.41 13.00 -13.50
CA TRP A 443 -7.55 12.01 -14.56
C TRP A 443 -9.00 11.53 -14.64
N SER A 444 -9.85 12.29 -15.33
CA SER A 444 -11.30 12.07 -15.37
C SER A 444 -11.74 10.85 -16.17
N GLU A 445 -10.89 10.38 -17.09
CA GLU A 445 -11.15 9.22 -17.95
C GLU A 445 -10.68 7.89 -17.34
N LEU A 446 -10.01 7.93 -16.18
CA LEU A 446 -9.65 6.72 -15.46
C LEU A 446 -10.88 6.05 -14.84
N PRO A 447 -10.91 4.71 -14.76
CA PRO A 447 -11.95 4.00 -14.03
C PRO A 447 -11.85 4.27 -12.52
N GLU A 448 -12.91 3.90 -11.80
CA GLU A 448 -12.98 4.07 -10.34
C GLU A 448 -11.88 3.33 -9.60
N LYS A 449 -11.34 2.24 -10.14
CA LYS A 449 -10.24 1.49 -9.53
C LYS A 449 -9.17 1.24 -10.58
N ILE A 450 -7.91 1.46 -10.19
CA ILE A 450 -6.73 1.14 -11.00
C ILE A 450 -5.95 0.01 -10.33
N ASP A 451 -5.20 -0.76 -11.12
CA ASP A 451 -4.43 -1.91 -10.62
C ASP A 451 -2.94 -1.59 -10.50
N ALA A 452 -2.38 -0.77 -11.40
CA ALA A 452 -0.99 -0.36 -11.31
C ALA A 452 -0.74 0.98 -12.00
N ALA A 453 0.29 1.70 -11.58
CA ALA A 453 0.71 2.96 -12.20
C ALA A 453 2.23 3.13 -12.17
N TYR A 454 2.79 3.78 -13.19
CA TYR A 454 4.21 4.19 -13.18
C TYR A 454 4.44 5.42 -14.06
N GLU A 455 5.54 6.13 -13.82
CA GLU A 455 6.00 7.22 -14.69
C GLU A 455 7.07 6.73 -15.67
N ASN A 456 6.90 7.03 -16.95
CA ASN A 456 7.84 6.70 -17.99
C ASN A 456 9.12 7.55 -17.85
N PRO A 457 10.30 6.94 -17.65
CA PRO A 457 11.54 7.67 -17.37
C PRO A 457 12.13 8.41 -18.57
N LEU A 458 11.59 8.23 -19.78
CA LEU A 458 12.05 8.90 -21.01
C LEU A 458 11.15 10.06 -21.43
N GLU A 459 9.84 9.85 -21.41
CA GLU A 459 8.86 10.80 -21.91
C GLU A 459 8.16 11.60 -20.79
N GLU A 460 8.43 11.27 -19.51
CA GLU A 460 7.75 11.86 -18.33
C GLU A 460 6.22 11.76 -18.41
N LYS A 461 5.75 10.69 -19.05
CA LYS A 461 4.33 10.34 -19.18
C LYS A 461 3.94 9.36 -18.09
N THR A 462 2.77 9.57 -17.50
CA THR A 462 2.22 8.65 -16.51
C THR A 462 1.41 7.57 -17.21
N VAL A 463 1.65 6.31 -16.85
CA VAL A 463 0.92 5.15 -17.38
C VAL A 463 0.13 4.50 -16.26
N PHE A 464 -1.15 4.28 -16.51
CA PHE A 464 -2.08 3.60 -15.60
C PHE A 464 -2.58 2.31 -16.22
N PHE A 465 -2.79 1.29 -15.41
CA PHE A 465 -3.39 0.01 -15.78
C PHE A 465 -4.66 -0.22 -14.98
N ALA A 466 -5.69 -0.70 -15.65
CA ALA A 466 -6.91 -1.18 -15.02
C ALA A 466 -7.55 -2.25 -15.91
N GLY A 467 -7.71 -3.47 -15.38
CA GLY A 467 -8.14 -4.63 -16.15
C GLY A 467 -7.21 -4.93 -17.33
N ASP A 468 -7.79 -5.17 -18.51
CA ASP A 468 -7.04 -5.46 -19.74
C ASP A 468 -6.65 -4.20 -20.53
N GLU A 469 -6.82 -3.01 -19.95
CA GLU A 469 -6.59 -1.71 -20.58
C GLU A 469 -5.48 -0.88 -19.91
N MET A 470 -4.86 0.00 -20.68
CA MET A 470 -3.85 0.96 -20.23
C MET A 470 -4.20 2.38 -20.69
N TRP A 471 -3.94 3.37 -19.83
CA TRP A 471 -4.08 4.80 -20.11
C TRP A 471 -2.71 5.45 -20.02
N VAL A 472 -2.42 6.40 -20.91
CA VAL A 472 -1.17 7.16 -20.90
C VAL A 472 -1.50 8.64 -20.88
N TYR A 473 -1.00 9.33 -19.87
CA TYR A 473 -1.19 10.75 -19.68
C TYR A 473 0.12 11.51 -19.87
N SER A 474 0.04 12.60 -20.62
CA SER A 474 1.06 13.63 -20.63
C SER A 474 0.54 14.77 -19.74
N ALA A 475 1.13 14.92 -18.55
CA ALA A 475 0.56 15.75 -17.50
C ALA A 475 -0.82 15.26 -17.04
N SER A 476 -1.86 16.04 -17.33
CA SER A 476 -3.26 15.75 -17.03
C SER A 476 -4.08 15.50 -18.29
N THR A 477 -3.44 15.42 -19.47
CA THR A 477 -4.10 15.20 -20.75
C THR A 477 -3.89 13.76 -21.20
N LEU A 478 -4.99 13.06 -21.48
CA LEU A 478 -4.97 11.71 -22.00
C LEU A 478 -4.43 11.71 -23.44
N GLU A 479 -3.52 10.79 -23.73
CA GLU A 479 -2.98 10.60 -25.07
C GLU A 479 -4.03 9.98 -26.01
N ARG A 480 -4.12 10.51 -27.23
CA ARG A 480 -5.24 10.29 -28.18
C ARG A 480 -5.57 8.84 -28.52
N GLU A 481 -4.58 7.96 -28.52
CA GLU A 481 -4.79 6.55 -28.88
C GLU A 481 -5.16 5.67 -27.68
N TYR A 482 -5.33 6.25 -26.48
CA TYR A 482 -5.63 5.54 -25.25
C TYR A 482 -7.09 5.78 -24.78
N PRO A 483 -7.71 4.81 -24.09
CA PRO A 483 -7.14 3.56 -23.60
C PRO A 483 -6.85 2.52 -24.70
N LYS A 484 -5.81 1.73 -24.50
CA LYS A 484 -5.46 0.58 -25.35
C LYS A 484 -5.47 -0.69 -24.54
N LYS A 485 -5.68 -1.83 -25.20
CA LYS A 485 -5.44 -3.12 -24.58
C LYS A 485 -3.95 -3.31 -24.22
N ILE A 486 -3.67 -3.92 -23.08
CA ILE A 486 -2.30 -4.22 -22.61
C ILE A 486 -1.54 -5.14 -23.58
N SER A 487 -2.26 -5.94 -24.37
CA SER A 487 -1.69 -6.78 -25.43
C SER A 487 -0.95 -5.98 -26.51
N SER A 488 -1.31 -4.71 -26.71
CA SER A 488 -0.60 -3.81 -27.64
C SER A 488 0.85 -3.53 -27.21
N MET A 489 1.18 -3.69 -25.93
CA MET A 489 2.54 -3.57 -25.38
C MET A 489 3.40 -4.83 -25.62
N GLY A 490 2.79 -5.91 -26.15
CA GLY A 490 3.42 -7.21 -26.32
C GLY A 490 3.22 -8.16 -25.14
N LEU A 491 2.22 -7.89 -24.28
CA LEU A 491 1.78 -8.81 -23.24
C LEU A 491 0.84 -9.90 -23.80
N PRO A 492 0.76 -11.07 -23.15
CA PRO A 492 -0.18 -12.12 -23.53
C PRO A 492 -1.64 -11.65 -23.46
N SER A 493 -2.49 -12.10 -24.38
CA SER A 493 -3.91 -11.69 -24.47
C SER A 493 -4.81 -12.32 -23.41
N ASP A 494 -4.33 -13.37 -22.74
CA ASP A 494 -4.94 -14.07 -21.60
C ASP A 494 -4.67 -13.37 -20.26
N LEU A 495 -3.82 -12.35 -20.25
CA LEU A 495 -3.54 -11.57 -19.05
C LEU A 495 -4.68 -10.58 -18.79
N HIS A 496 -5.30 -10.68 -17.61
CA HIS A 496 -6.49 -9.90 -17.25
C HIS A 496 -6.20 -8.61 -16.46
N GLY A 497 -4.95 -8.39 -16.04
CA GLY A 497 -4.53 -7.26 -15.22
C GLY A 497 -3.04 -7.26 -14.93
N ILE A 498 -2.54 -6.15 -14.37
CA ILE A 498 -1.17 -5.97 -13.88
C ILE A 498 -1.27 -5.54 -12.43
N ASP A 499 -0.70 -6.32 -11.52
CA ASP A 499 -0.81 -6.09 -10.07
C ASP A 499 0.15 -5.00 -9.60
N ALA A 500 1.36 -4.93 -10.16
CA ALA A 500 2.31 -3.88 -9.83
C ALA A 500 3.17 -3.48 -11.02
N ALA A 501 3.52 -2.20 -11.09
CA ALA A 501 4.44 -1.68 -12.09
C ALA A 501 5.44 -0.74 -11.45
N TYR A 502 6.72 -0.87 -11.80
CA TYR A 502 7.68 0.19 -11.48
C TYR A 502 8.70 0.39 -12.60
N SER A 503 9.07 1.64 -12.81
CA SER A 503 10.11 2.02 -13.76
C SER A 503 11.44 2.25 -13.05
N PHE A 504 12.52 1.77 -13.65
CA PHE A 504 13.86 1.98 -13.14
C PHE A 504 14.61 3.01 -13.99
N HIS A 505 14.59 4.27 -13.55
CA HIS A 505 15.16 5.42 -14.29
C HIS A 505 16.58 5.20 -14.81
N LYS A 506 17.45 4.53 -14.04
CA LYS A 506 18.85 4.28 -14.45
C LYS A 506 18.95 3.33 -15.64
N SER A 507 18.11 2.29 -15.68
CA SER A 507 18.15 1.30 -16.77
C SER A 507 17.23 1.63 -17.94
N LYS A 508 16.29 2.58 -17.74
CA LYS A 508 15.23 2.93 -18.70
C LYS A 508 14.37 1.71 -19.08
N LYS A 509 14.15 0.84 -18.09
CA LYS A 509 13.31 -0.35 -18.21
C LYS A 509 12.19 -0.27 -17.19
N THR A 510 11.05 -0.81 -17.58
CA THR A 510 9.86 -0.91 -16.76
C THR A 510 9.62 -2.38 -16.46
N TYR A 511 9.31 -2.69 -15.20
CA TYR A 511 8.99 -4.03 -14.75
C TYR A 511 7.50 -4.08 -14.42
N LEU A 512 6.81 -5.05 -15.00
CA LEU A 512 5.37 -5.26 -14.80
C LEU A 512 5.20 -6.63 -14.14
N PHE A 513 4.48 -6.68 -13.03
CA PHE A 513 4.26 -7.87 -12.23
C PHE A 513 2.79 -8.27 -12.34
N ALA A 514 2.55 -9.56 -12.54
CA ALA A 514 1.21 -10.13 -12.49
C ALA A 514 1.29 -11.59 -12.01
N GLY A 515 0.63 -11.90 -10.90
CA GLY A 515 0.66 -13.21 -10.27
C GLY A 515 2.05 -13.58 -9.73
N ASP A 516 2.53 -14.75 -10.16
CA ASP A 516 3.86 -15.31 -9.87
C ASP A 516 4.94 -14.87 -10.88
N LYS A 517 4.57 -14.04 -11.87
CA LYS A 517 5.41 -13.69 -13.01
C LYS A 517 5.64 -12.20 -13.13
N PHE A 518 6.73 -11.86 -13.81
CA PHE A 518 7.01 -10.50 -14.21
C PHE A 518 7.54 -10.41 -15.64
N TRP A 519 7.31 -9.26 -16.25
CA TRP A 519 7.74 -8.86 -17.58
C TRP A 519 8.66 -7.66 -17.49
N ARG A 520 9.53 -7.51 -18.49
CA ARG A 520 10.43 -6.37 -18.60
C ARG A 520 10.23 -5.67 -19.93
N TYR A 521 9.73 -4.45 -19.86
CA TYR A 521 9.49 -3.59 -21.01
C TYR A 521 10.65 -2.62 -21.21
N ASN A 522 11.09 -2.49 -22.46
CA ASN A 522 12.17 -1.60 -22.85
C ASN A 522 11.60 -0.31 -23.44
N GLU A 523 11.59 0.76 -22.66
CA GLU A 523 10.99 2.04 -23.04
C GLU A 523 11.67 2.66 -24.26
N ALA A 524 12.99 2.50 -24.39
CA ALA A 524 13.74 3.06 -25.52
C ALA A 524 13.42 2.35 -26.84
N LYS A 525 13.09 1.05 -26.79
CA LYS A 525 12.74 0.24 -27.98
C LYS A 525 11.23 0.09 -28.20
N LYS A 526 10.42 0.52 -27.24
CA LYS A 526 8.97 0.32 -27.17
C LYS A 526 8.57 -1.14 -27.43
N LYS A 527 9.29 -2.09 -26.81
CA LYS A 527 9.09 -3.54 -26.94
C LYS A 527 9.46 -4.30 -25.67
N MET A 528 8.84 -5.45 -25.46
CA MET A 528 9.23 -6.41 -24.42
C MET A 528 10.63 -6.99 -24.68
N ASP A 529 11.42 -7.13 -23.62
CA ASP A 529 12.71 -7.84 -23.70
C ASP A 529 12.48 -9.36 -23.93
N PRO A 530 13.34 -10.04 -24.70
CA PRO A 530 13.21 -11.48 -24.93
C PRO A 530 13.50 -12.30 -23.66
N GLY A 531 12.81 -13.44 -23.53
CA GLY A 531 12.97 -14.36 -22.39
C GLY A 531 12.12 -14.01 -21.16
N PHE A 532 11.03 -13.26 -21.37
CA PHE A 532 9.99 -12.97 -20.39
C PHE A 532 8.65 -13.57 -20.87
N PRO A 533 7.73 -13.97 -19.97
CA PRO A 533 7.76 -13.79 -18.52
C PRO A 533 8.82 -14.63 -17.81
N LYS A 534 9.20 -14.20 -16.61
CA LYS A 534 10.01 -14.97 -15.64
C LYS A 534 9.28 -15.05 -14.32
N LEU A 535 9.57 -16.09 -13.53
CA LEU A 535 9.06 -16.19 -12.17
C LEU A 535 9.71 -15.13 -11.28
N ILE A 536 8.92 -14.57 -10.36
CA ILE A 536 9.40 -13.57 -9.39
C ILE A 536 10.47 -14.20 -8.51
N ALA A 537 10.19 -15.38 -7.94
CA ALA A 537 11.11 -16.13 -7.08
C ALA A 537 12.49 -16.39 -7.71
N ASP A 538 12.55 -16.64 -9.02
CA ASP A 538 13.82 -16.93 -9.72
C ASP A 538 14.74 -15.70 -9.85
N SER A 539 14.16 -14.49 -9.90
CA SER A 539 14.90 -13.26 -10.21
C SER A 539 14.97 -12.28 -9.03
N TRP A 540 14.03 -12.36 -8.09
CA TRP A 540 13.87 -11.43 -6.98
C TRP A 540 13.84 -12.19 -5.65
N SER A 541 14.92 -12.11 -4.89
CA SER A 541 15.00 -12.73 -3.56
C SER A 541 14.13 -11.99 -2.55
N ALA A 542 13.31 -12.73 -1.78
CA ALA A 542 12.44 -12.23 -0.71
C ALA A 542 11.28 -11.30 -1.17
N ILE A 543 10.90 -11.36 -2.45
CA ILE A 543 9.73 -10.66 -2.97
C ILE A 543 8.60 -11.70 -3.09
N PRO A 544 7.42 -11.47 -2.46
CA PRO A 544 6.29 -12.37 -2.58
C PRO A 544 5.67 -12.32 -3.98
N ASP A 545 4.89 -13.35 -4.33
CA ASP A 545 3.98 -13.31 -5.47
C ASP A 545 2.81 -12.35 -5.17
N ASP A 546 2.01 -11.99 -6.18
CA ASP A 546 0.81 -11.14 -6.03
C ASP A 546 1.10 -9.79 -5.34
N LEU A 547 2.08 -9.04 -5.86
CA LEU A 547 2.47 -7.74 -5.31
C LEU A 547 1.40 -6.67 -5.55
N ASP A 548 1.01 -5.96 -4.49
CA ASP A 548 0.05 -4.84 -4.61
C ASP A 548 0.64 -3.58 -5.27
N ALA A 549 1.95 -3.30 -5.05
CA ALA A 549 2.60 -2.13 -5.62
C ALA A 549 4.13 -2.25 -5.61
N ALA A 550 4.78 -1.53 -6.52
CA ALA A 550 6.23 -1.42 -6.58
C ALA A 550 6.66 0.02 -6.90
N LEU A 551 7.66 0.54 -6.18
CA LEU A 551 8.11 1.92 -6.34
C LEU A 551 9.63 2.04 -6.27
N SER A 552 10.21 2.86 -7.15
CA SER A 552 11.62 3.26 -7.09
C SER A 552 11.72 4.77 -6.91
N LEU A 553 12.20 5.22 -5.75
CA LEU A 553 12.44 6.64 -5.49
C LEU A 553 13.74 7.10 -6.17
N ASN A 554 13.67 8.21 -6.90
CA ASN A 554 14.85 8.91 -7.42
C ASN A 554 15.70 9.43 -6.25
N SER A 555 16.73 8.68 -5.87
CA SER A 555 17.62 9.06 -4.76
C SER A 555 18.90 9.73 -5.27
N ASP A 556 19.16 10.95 -4.78
CA ASP A 556 20.44 11.69 -4.89
C ASP A 556 21.61 11.02 -4.14
N GLY A 557 21.46 9.77 -3.69
CA GLY A 557 22.40 9.05 -2.84
C GLY A 557 23.79 8.85 -3.44
N ILE A 558 23.97 9.06 -4.75
CA ILE A 558 25.27 8.87 -5.42
C ILE A 558 26.27 10.00 -5.10
N ILE A 559 25.81 11.22 -4.83
CA ILE A 559 26.70 12.36 -4.50
C ILE A 559 27.18 12.29 -3.04
N LEU A 560 26.35 11.72 -2.15
CA LEU A 560 26.62 11.69 -0.72
C LEU A 560 27.74 10.73 -0.32
N VAL A 561 27.81 9.55 -0.98
CA VAL A 561 28.81 8.51 -0.69
C VAL A 561 30.26 8.99 -0.87
N PRO A 562 30.67 9.63 -2.00
CA PRO A 562 32.04 10.12 -2.14
C PRO A 562 32.38 11.25 -1.17
N LEU A 563 31.44 12.15 -0.89
CA LEU A 563 31.63 13.23 0.10
C LEU A 563 31.86 12.70 1.50
N ARG A 564 31.07 11.70 1.93
CA ARG A 564 31.27 11.01 3.22
C ARG A 564 32.54 10.17 3.24
N GLY A 565 32.88 9.50 2.14
CA GLY A 565 34.14 8.77 2.01
C GLY A 565 35.35 9.66 2.25
N VAL A 566 35.38 10.85 1.64
CA VAL A 566 36.45 11.85 1.87
C VAL A 566 36.46 12.31 3.32
N PHE A 567 35.30 12.62 3.90
CA PHE A 567 35.20 13.04 5.30
C PHE A 567 35.71 11.96 6.27
N LEU A 568 35.33 10.69 6.06
CA LEU A 568 35.77 9.57 6.90
C LEU A 568 37.28 9.33 6.79
N LEU A 569 37.85 9.48 5.59
CA LEU A 569 39.30 9.41 5.39
C LEU A 569 40.04 10.50 6.16
N LEU A 570 39.52 11.74 6.15
CA LEU A 570 40.10 12.85 6.92
C LEU A 570 40.06 12.59 8.43
N VAL A 571 38.95 12.05 8.96
CA VAL A 571 38.84 11.70 10.38
C VAL A 571 39.79 10.55 10.74
N LEU A 572 39.92 9.52 9.89
CA LEU A 572 40.84 8.40 10.09
C LEU A 572 42.32 8.84 10.10
N MET A 573 42.69 9.79 9.22
CA MET A 573 44.03 10.38 9.18
C MET A 573 44.42 11.08 10.49
N VAL A 574 43.45 11.54 11.28
CA VAL A 574 43.67 12.13 12.60
C VAL A 574 43.55 11.08 13.72
N MET A 575 42.60 10.14 13.62
CA MET A 575 42.41 9.09 14.62
C MET A 575 43.60 8.14 14.75
N TRP A 576 44.18 7.74 13.62
CA TRP A 576 45.30 6.80 13.60
C TRP A 576 46.54 7.30 14.37
N PRO A 577 47.10 8.50 14.12
CA PRO A 577 48.26 9.00 14.86
C PRO A 577 47.95 9.25 16.34
N VAL A 578 46.72 9.69 16.67
CA VAL A 578 46.30 9.86 18.07
C VAL A 578 46.26 8.51 18.80
N SER A 579 45.73 7.47 18.17
CA SER A 579 45.70 6.11 18.72
C SER A 579 47.11 5.53 18.92
N VAL A 580 48.01 5.73 17.95
CA VAL A 580 49.43 5.34 18.06
C VAL A 580 50.13 6.08 19.20
N MET A 581 49.85 7.38 19.38
CA MET A 581 50.43 8.17 20.48
C MET A 581 49.94 7.70 21.85
N ILE A 582 48.67 7.27 21.96
CA ILE A 582 48.09 6.72 23.21
C ILE A 582 48.71 5.36 23.55
N THR A 583 48.89 4.50 22.54
CA THR A 583 49.37 3.11 22.70
C THR A 583 50.90 2.96 22.69
N PHE A 584 51.64 4.04 22.43
CA PHE A 584 53.10 4.02 22.35
C PHE A 584 53.75 3.44 23.62
N ARG A 585 54.50 2.34 23.45
CA ARG A 585 55.18 1.55 24.51
C ARG A 585 54.26 0.84 25.51
N GLN A 586 52.99 0.54 25.17
CA GLN A 586 52.19 -0.42 25.95
C GLN A 586 52.33 -1.86 25.44
N PRO A 587 52.27 -2.87 26.33
CA PRO A 587 52.26 -4.27 25.91
C PRO A 587 50.97 -4.62 25.15
N LEU A 588 51.10 -5.29 24.00
CA LEU A 588 50.00 -5.70 23.11
C LEU A 588 49.10 -6.82 23.68
N LYS A 589 49.52 -7.51 24.75
CA LYS A 589 48.73 -8.55 25.43
C LYS A 589 48.35 -8.07 26.83
N GLY A 590 47.10 -7.68 27.00
CA GLY A 590 46.43 -7.41 28.29
C GLY A 590 46.99 -6.20 29.04
N ALA A 591 46.24 -5.10 29.06
CA ALA A 591 46.57 -4.00 29.96
C ALA A 591 46.37 -4.47 31.42
N VAL A 592 47.47 -4.64 32.15
CA VAL A 592 47.46 -5.08 33.57
C VAL A 592 47.03 -3.94 34.50
N GLU A 593 47.17 -2.68 34.05
CA GLU A 593 46.86 -1.46 34.80
C GLU A 593 45.99 -0.47 33.99
N PRO A 594 45.11 0.32 34.64
CA PRO A 594 44.26 1.29 33.96
C PRO A 594 45.07 2.48 33.43
N MET A 595 44.63 3.08 32.31
CA MET A 595 45.30 4.25 31.75
C MET A 595 45.15 5.48 32.67
N THR A 596 46.27 5.99 33.18
CA THR A 596 46.35 7.15 34.07
C THR A 596 47.02 8.37 33.41
N GLY A 597 46.77 9.57 33.95
CA GLY A 597 47.40 10.83 33.50
C GLY A 597 46.94 11.33 32.13
N TRP A 598 47.85 11.92 31.35
CA TRP A 598 47.54 12.55 30.05
C TRP A 598 46.99 11.57 29.01
N ARG A 599 47.35 10.28 29.10
CA ARG A 599 46.83 9.22 28.21
C ARG A 599 45.35 8.97 28.46
N SER A 600 44.91 9.00 29.72
CA SER A 600 43.51 8.88 30.10
C SER A 600 42.68 10.03 29.54
N PHE A 601 43.23 11.25 29.56
CA PHE A 601 42.61 12.43 28.96
C PHE A 601 42.48 12.31 27.43
N MET A 602 43.55 11.95 26.73
CA MET A 602 43.55 11.75 25.27
C MET A 602 42.57 10.64 24.85
N HIS A 603 42.53 9.53 25.58
CA HIS A 603 41.63 8.42 25.28
C HIS A 603 40.16 8.78 25.56
N LYS A 604 39.83 9.32 26.74
CA LYS A 604 38.43 9.60 27.12
C LYS A 604 37.81 10.81 26.43
N ARG A 605 38.60 11.84 26.10
CA ARG A 605 38.08 13.08 25.50
C ARG A 605 38.33 13.17 24.00
N VAL A 606 39.54 12.87 23.54
CA VAL A 606 39.91 13.06 22.12
C VAL A 606 39.44 11.90 21.26
N MET A 607 39.65 10.64 21.67
CA MET A 607 39.16 9.49 20.90
C MET A 607 37.63 9.39 20.88
N THR A 608 36.96 9.69 22.00
CA THR A 608 35.49 9.77 22.04
C THR A 608 34.95 10.84 21.09
N PHE A 609 35.58 12.01 21.03
CA PHE A 609 35.18 13.08 20.10
C PHE A 609 35.40 12.68 18.63
N LEU A 610 36.56 12.11 18.31
CA LEU A 610 36.86 11.65 16.94
C LEU A 610 35.97 10.46 16.54
N GLY A 611 35.63 9.58 17.47
CA GLY A 611 34.67 8.49 17.26
C GLY A 611 33.25 9.01 16.97
N ARG A 612 32.76 9.99 17.74
CA ARG A 612 31.49 10.67 17.45
C ARG A 612 31.51 11.35 16.08
N LEU A 613 32.62 12.00 15.73
CA LEU A 613 32.79 12.64 14.43
C LEU A 613 32.80 11.60 13.28
N TYR A 614 33.40 10.44 13.51
CA TYR A 614 33.43 9.33 12.55
C TYR A 614 32.02 8.78 12.30
N PHE A 615 31.25 8.48 13.35
CA PHE A 615 29.87 8.02 13.22
C PHE A 615 28.96 9.09 12.60
N PHE A 616 29.15 10.36 12.93
CA PHE A 616 28.49 11.47 12.25
C PHE A 616 28.81 11.50 10.75
N GLY A 617 30.07 11.29 10.38
CA GLY A 617 30.53 11.18 8.99
C GLY A 617 29.92 9.99 8.24
N MET A 618 29.60 8.90 8.94
CA MET A 618 28.89 7.75 8.38
C MET A 618 27.39 8.00 8.22
N GLY A 619 26.87 9.13 8.73
CA GLY A 619 25.46 9.51 8.67
C GLY A 619 24.67 9.30 9.96
N PHE A 620 25.31 8.92 11.06
CA PHE A 620 24.61 8.68 12.32
C PHE A 620 24.39 9.94 13.13
N ARG A 621 23.15 10.14 13.60
CA ARG A 621 22.80 11.13 14.60
C ARG A 621 22.49 10.41 15.91
N VAL A 622 23.44 10.42 16.83
CA VAL A 622 23.31 9.78 18.14
C VAL A 622 22.62 10.72 19.12
N VAL A 623 21.51 10.28 19.71
CA VAL A 623 20.77 10.98 20.76
C VAL A 623 20.93 10.18 22.04
N VAL A 624 21.48 10.80 23.09
CA VAL A 624 21.67 10.14 24.39
C VAL A 624 20.55 10.56 25.35
N LYS A 625 19.86 9.59 25.93
CA LYS A 625 18.86 9.79 26.99
C LYS A 625 19.35 9.22 28.31
N GLY A 626 18.91 9.82 29.42
CA GLY A 626 19.32 9.43 30.76
C GLY A 626 20.74 9.89 31.13
N LYS A 627 21.24 9.42 32.28
CA LYS A 627 22.57 9.76 32.80
C LYS A 627 23.33 8.48 33.13
N GLN A 628 24.51 8.32 32.54
CA GLN A 628 25.40 7.20 32.83
C GLN A 628 25.79 7.19 34.32
N ALA A 629 25.62 6.04 34.97
CA ALA A 629 26.06 5.81 36.35
C ALA A 629 27.59 5.72 36.45
N SER A 630 28.14 6.06 37.61
CA SER A 630 29.59 5.96 37.83
C SER A 630 30.03 4.49 37.95
N SER A 631 31.31 4.20 37.68
CA SER A 631 31.87 2.85 37.89
C SER A 631 31.86 2.40 39.36
N LEU A 632 31.66 3.33 40.30
CA LEU A 632 31.48 3.05 41.73
C LEU A 632 30.06 2.55 42.04
N GLU A 633 29.05 3.07 41.33
CA GLU A 633 27.64 2.69 41.50
C GLU A 633 27.29 1.46 40.68
N ALA A 634 27.81 1.37 39.45
CA ALA A 634 27.59 0.26 38.54
C ALA A 634 28.91 -0.10 37.84
N PRO A 635 29.64 -1.14 38.31
CA PRO A 635 30.93 -1.51 37.72
C PRO A 635 30.81 -2.24 36.36
N ILE A 636 29.64 -2.79 36.04
CA ILE A 636 29.37 -3.56 34.82
C ILE A 636 28.36 -2.81 33.97
N LEU A 637 28.65 -2.67 32.67
CA LEU A 637 27.74 -2.08 31.68
C LEU A 637 27.26 -3.15 30.71
N ALA A 638 25.96 -3.43 30.74
CA ALA A 638 25.29 -4.32 29.79
C ALA A 638 24.58 -3.48 28.71
N VAL A 639 24.66 -3.92 27.45
CA VAL A 639 24.16 -3.19 26.27
C VAL A 639 23.16 -4.09 25.53
N ALA A 640 22.04 -3.53 25.06
CA ALA A 640 21.06 -4.24 24.24
C ALA A 640 20.39 -3.27 23.24
N PRO A 641 19.93 -3.74 22.05
CA PRO A 641 20.15 -5.08 21.49
C PRO A 641 21.60 -5.27 21.00
N HIS A 642 22.14 -6.49 21.10
CA HIS A 642 23.54 -6.78 20.74
C HIS A 642 23.76 -6.78 19.22
N SER A 643 24.57 -5.85 18.73
CA SER A 643 25.06 -5.86 17.35
C SER A 643 26.47 -5.30 17.31
N SER A 644 27.45 -6.09 16.84
CA SER A 644 28.87 -5.69 16.82
C SER A 644 29.14 -4.29 16.22
N PHE A 645 28.30 -3.86 15.28
CA PHE A 645 28.40 -2.56 14.63
C PHE A 645 27.83 -1.41 15.48
N PHE A 646 26.67 -1.60 16.13
CA PHE A 646 26.01 -0.57 16.94
C PHE A 646 26.53 -0.54 18.39
N ASP A 647 27.04 -1.66 18.91
CA ASP A 647 27.70 -1.74 20.22
C ASP A 647 28.88 -0.77 20.30
N ALA A 648 29.57 -0.52 19.19
CA ALA A 648 30.65 0.46 19.10
C ALA A 648 30.17 1.90 19.40
N ILE A 649 28.95 2.26 19.01
CA ILE A 649 28.35 3.57 19.31
C ILE A 649 28.09 3.66 20.82
N ALA A 650 27.49 2.63 21.42
CA ALA A 650 27.25 2.57 22.86
C ALA A 650 28.57 2.63 23.66
N CYS A 651 29.63 1.94 23.22
CA CYS A 651 30.96 2.00 23.84
C CYS A 651 31.60 3.39 23.77
N ILE A 652 31.43 4.11 22.66
CA ILE A 652 31.94 5.49 22.51
C ILE A 652 31.17 6.43 23.44
N GLU A 653 29.85 6.32 23.49
CA GLU A 653 29.02 7.15 24.38
C GLU A 653 29.27 6.85 25.86
N ALA A 654 29.62 5.60 26.21
CA ALA A 654 30.00 5.18 27.56
C ALA A 654 31.45 5.52 27.94
N GLY A 655 32.26 6.08 27.01
CA GLY A 655 33.59 6.61 27.30
C GLY A 655 34.78 5.67 27.03
N LEU A 656 34.62 4.68 26.12
CA LEU A 656 35.63 3.73 25.62
C LEU A 656 36.37 2.96 26.73
N PRO A 657 36.02 1.68 27.00
CA PRO A 657 36.76 0.87 27.96
C PRO A 657 38.18 0.61 27.45
N SER A 658 39.16 0.72 28.34
CA SER A 658 40.60 0.67 28.01
C SER A 658 41.06 -0.67 27.42
N THR A 659 40.25 -1.73 27.52
CA THR A 659 40.41 -3.00 26.81
C THR A 659 39.18 -3.87 27.04
N PRO A 660 38.46 -4.33 25.99
CA PRO A 660 37.37 -5.30 26.16
C PRO A 660 37.94 -6.63 26.66
N VAL A 661 37.26 -7.27 27.61
CA VAL A 661 37.62 -8.62 28.06
C VAL A 661 37.08 -9.60 27.02
N LEU A 662 37.96 -10.12 26.16
CA LEU A 662 37.59 -10.96 25.02
C LEU A 662 37.51 -12.43 25.44
N VAL A 663 36.45 -13.12 24.99
CA VAL A 663 36.32 -14.57 25.07
C VAL A 663 36.77 -15.17 23.74
N SER A 664 37.89 -15.90 23.75
CA SER A 664 38.41 -16.63 22.59
C SER A 664 37.75 -17.99 22.51
N ARG A 665 37.27 -18.37 21.31
CA ARG A 665 36.78 -19.73 21.03
C ARG A 665 37.89 -20.76 20.86
N LYS A 666 39.15 -20.31 20.71
CA LYS A 666 40.32 -21.18 20.50
C LYS A 666 41.02 -21.59 21.81
N ASP A 667 40.69 -20.92 22.91
CA ASP A 667 41.31 -21.15 24.22
C ASP A 667 40.24 -21.68 25.20
N PRO A 668 40.34 -22.95 25.63
CA PRO A 668 39.33 -23.59 26.48
C PRO A 668 39.21 -22.94 27.87
N ASP A 669 40.27 -22.31 28.37
CA ASP A 669 40.26 -21.60 29.65
C ASP A 669 39.85 -20.12 29.52
N SER A 670 39.63 -19.63 28.30
CA SER A 670 39.35 -18.21 28.05
C SER A 670 38.13 -17.72 28.81
N ARG A 671 37.05 -18.50 28.88
CA ARG A 671 35.84 -18.13 29.63
C ARG A 671 36.12 -17.97 31.12
N ARG A 672 36.87 -18.89 31.71
CA ARG A 672 37.26 -18.86 33.13
C ARG A 672 38.16 -17.65 33.40
N ASN A 673 39.13 -17.39 32.53
CA ASN A 673 40.04 -16.25 32.64
C ASN A 673 39.30 -14.91 32.50
N THR A 674 38.32 -14.81 31.60
CA THR A 674 37.45 -13.65 31.44
C THR A 674 36.62 -13.36 32.69
N ILE A 675 36.03 -14.39 33.32
CA ILE A 675 35.24 -14.22 34.55
C ILE A 675 36.12 -13.70 35.69
N LEU A 676 37.31 -14.29 35.88
CA LEU A 676 38.25 -13.85 36.90
C LEU A 676 38.71 -12.40 36.68
N GLU A 677 38.87 -12.00 35.42
CA GLU A 677 39.26 -10.65 35.03
C GLU A 677 38.15 -9.61 35.30
N ILE A 678 36.90 -9.93 34.96
CA ILE A 678 35.73 -9.09 35.26
C ILE A 678 35.56 -8.94 36.77
N GLU A 679 35.69 -10.04 37.52
CA GLU A 679 35.58 -10.01 38.99
C GLU A 679 36.67 -9.13 39.62
N ARG A 680 37.91 -9.22 39.12
CA ARG A 680 39.03 -8.40 39.56
C ARG A 680 38.81 -6.91 39.30
N ARG A 681 38.28 -6.55 38.12
CA ARG A 681 37.99 -5.15 37.74
C ARG A 681 36.78 -4.59 38.49
N ALA A 682 35.72 -5.36 38.65
CA ALA A 682 34.53 -4.95 39.39
C ALA A 682 34.82 -4.67 40.87
N LYS A 683 35.74 -5.44 41.49
CA LYS A 683 36.16 -5.26 42.90
C LYS A 683 37.19 -4.14 43.12
N SER A 684 37.59 -3.40 42.08
CA SER A 684 38.66 -2.39 42.14
C SER A 684 38.25 -1.02 42.71
N GLY A 685 37.00 -0.85 43.16
CA GLY A 685 36.51 0.39 43.76
C GLY A 685 36.55 1.59 42.80
N GLY A 686 36.23 1.38 41.52
CA GLY A 686 36.10 2.45 40.52
C GLY A 686 37.42 2.90 39.84
N HIS A 687 38.54 2.22 40.09
CA HIS A 687 39.82 2.51 39.41
C HIS A 687 39.82 2.10 37.93
N TRP A 688 38.95 1.16 37.54
CA TRP A 688 38.74 0.74 36.16
C TRP A 688 37.46 1.37 35.58
N PRO A 689 37.43 1.66 34.26
CA PRO A 689 36.18 2.02 33.57
C PRO A 689 35.19 0.86 33.60
N GLN A 690 33.90 1.14 33.36
CA GLN A 690 32.85 0.10 33.33
C GLN A 690 33.19 -0.96 32.29
N ASP A 691 33.16 -2.23 32.69
CA ASP A 691 33.40 -3.33 31.76
C ASP A 691 32.15 -3.58 30.91
N THR A 692 32.32 -3.51 29.59
CA THR A 692 31.27 -3.80 28.60
C THR A 692 31.36 -5.25 28.15
N VAL A 693 30.24 -5.97 28.22
CA VAL A 693 30.13 -7.32 27.66
C VAL A 693 29.47 -7.22 26.29
N THR A 694 30.18 -7.63 25.23
CA THR A 694 29.68 -7.65 23.84
C THR A 694 29.81 -9.06 23.26
N TRP A 695 28.87 -9.48 22.42
CA TRP A 695 28.85 -10.81 21.80
C TRP A 695 29.13 -10.74 20.30
N THR A 696 29.70 -11.82 19.75
CA THR A 696 30.05 -11.94 18.33
C THR A 696 28.81 -11.97 17.43
N TRP A 697 28.89 -11.25 16.31
CA TRP A 697 27.83 -10.97 15.35
C TRP A 697 27.71 -12.03 14.24
N GLN A 698 26.48 -12.28 13.79
CA GLN A 698 26.13 -12.91 12.52
C GLN A 698 24.99 -12.09 11.89
N GLY A 699 25.28 -11.38 10.79
CA GLY A 699 24.34 -10.53 10.07
C GLY A 699 24.88 -10.17 8.67
N PRO A 700 24.34 -9.15 7.97
CA PRO A 700 24.80 -8.77 6.63
C PRO A 700 26.24 -8.21 6.65
N GLU A 701 27.15 -8.71 5.81
CA GLU A 701 28.58 -8.30 5.80
C GLU A 701 28.80 -6.81 6.12
N SER A 702 29.78 -6.51 6.97
CA SER A 702 30.06 -5.14 7.43
C SER A 702 30.21 -4.13 6.28
N ALA A 703 30.70 -4.58 5.12
CA ALA A 703 30.77 -3.79 3.88
C ALA A 703 29.39 -3.39 3.34
N ARG A 704 28.39 -4.28 3.42
CA ARG A 704 27.00 -4.01 3.00
C ARG A 704 26.32 -3.01 3.93
N LEU A 705 26.47 -3.18 5.25
CA LEU A 705 25.96 -2.22 6.24
C LEU A 705 26.62 -0.84 6.08
N LEU A 706 27.93 -0.80 5.85
CA LEU A 706 28.68 0.42 5.57
C LEU A 706 28.15 1.13 4.31
N LEU A 707 27.93 0.39 3.22
CA LEU A 707 27.38 0.97 1.99
C LEU A 707 25.97 1.54 2.21
N LEU A 708 25.10 0.79 2.89
CA LEU A 708 23.72 1.21 3.17
C LEU A 708 23.67 2.48 4.02
N THR A 709 24.50 2.56 5.06
CA THR A 709 24.59 3.73 5.95
C THR A 709 25.15 4.95 5.24
N LEU A 710 26.17 4.77 4.38
CA LEU A 710 26.73 5.85 3.57
C LEU A 710 25.76 6.42 2.53
N CYS A 711 24.82 5.60 2.03
CA CYS A 711 23.81 6.02 1.07
C CYS A 711 22.62 6.78 1.71
N GLN A 712 22.42 6.65 3.02
CA GLN A 712 21.31 7.31 3.74
C GLN A 712 21.65 8.74 4.15
N LEU A 713 20.75 9.72 3.94
CA LEU A 713 20.96 11.12 4.34
C LEU A 713 21.25 11.29 5.84
N TYR A 714 20.58 10.53 6.71
CA TYR A 714 20.94 10.37 8.12
C TYR A 714 20.22 9.16 8.72
N THR A 715 20.85 8.54 9.71
CA THR A 715 20.29 7.46 10.53
C THR A 715 20.29 7.92 11.99
N THR A 716 19.12 8.08 12.60
CA THR A 716 19.03 8.46 14.01
C THR A 716 19.18 7.22 14.87
N VAL A 717 20.09 7.26 15.85
CA VAL A 717 20.30 6.20 16.84
C VAL A 717 20.09 6.80 18.22
N GLU A 718 19.25 6.16 19.03
CA GLU A 718 19.00 6.57 20.40
C GLU A 718 19.71 5.61 21.37
N VAL A 719 20.47 6.18 22.31
CA VAL A 719 21.16 5.43 23.36
C VAL A 719 20.60 5.89 24.70
N GLU A 720 19.90 5.00 25.40
CA GLU A 720 19.30 5.29 26.70
C GLU A 720 20.06 4.62 27.84
N PHE A 721 20.50 5.41 28.83
CA PHE A 721 21.09 4.90 30.06
C PHE A 721 20.00 4.63 31.11
N LEU A 722 19.73 3.36 31.37
CA LEU A 722 18.80 2.92 32.40
C LEU A 722 19.38 3.10 33.82
N PRO A 723 18.53 3.24 34.85
CA PRO A 723 18.98 3.26 36.24
C PRO A 723 19.76 1.98 36.63
N PRO A 724 20.78 2.07 37.52
CA PRO A 724 21.49 0.89 38.00
C PRO A 724 20.57 -0.16 38.62
N HIS A 725 20.62 -1.39 38.12
CA HIS A 725 19.84 -2.50 38.66
C HIS A 725 20.54 -3.11 39.89
N VAL A 726 19.91 -2.95 41.06
CA VAL A 726 20.44 -3.45 42.33
C VAL A 726 19.80 -4.82 42.64
N PRO A 727 20.58 -5.91 42.79
CA PRO A 727 20.04 -7.24 43.02
C PRO A 727 19.32 -7.34 44.37
N THR A 728 18.13 -7.93 44.36
CA THR A 728 17.34 -8.29 45.55
C THR A 728 17.97 -9.48 46.30
N GLU A 729 17.56 -9.72 47.55
CA GLU A 729 18.08 -10.83 48.37
C GLU A 729 17.84 -12.23 47.75
N MET A 730 16.82 -12.37 46.90
CA MET A 730 16.57 -13.61 46.16
C MET A 730 17.47 -13.74 44.93
N GLU A 731 17.74 -12.64 44.23
CA GLU A 731 18.65 -12.59 43.06
C GLU A 731 20.11 -12.77 43.46
N LYS A 732 20.52 -12.27 44.64
CA LYS A 732 21.85 -12.55 45.21
C LYS A 732 22.10 -14.04 45.44
N LYS A 733 21.05 -14.83 45.67
CA LYS A 733 21.12 -16.29 45.86
C LYS A 733 21.03 -17.07 44.54
N CYS A 734 20.51 -16.47 43.46
CA CYS A 734 20.31 -17.11 42.17
C CYS A 734 20.72 -16.19 41.00
N PRO A 735 21.95 -16.34 40.47
CA PRO A 735 22.45 -15.52 39.36
C PRO A 735 21.59 -15.57 38.09
N ILE A 736 20.91 -16.70 37.84
CA ILE A 736 20.02 -16.87 36.68
C ILE A 736 18.81 -15.93 36.78
N LYS A 737 18.23 -15.79 37.98
CA LYS A 737 17.11 -14.87 38.21
C LYS A 737 17.53 -13.42 38.03
N PHE A 738 18.72 -13.05 38.50
CA PHE A 738 19.27 -11.71 38.27
C PHE A 738 19.40 -11.38 36.78
N ALA A 739 19.93 -12.30 35.98
CA ALA A 739 20.06 -12.12 34.53
C ALA A 739 18.68 -12.00 33.84
N GLN A 740 17.69 -12.80 34.26
CA GLN A 740 16.32 -12.73 33.74
C GLN A 740 15.64 -11.38 34.06
N SER A 741 15.80 -10.89 35.30
CA SER A 741 15.27 -9.58 35.71
C SER A 741 15.89 -8.43 34.93
N VAL A 742 17.22 -8.41 34.76
CA VAL A 742 17.91 -7.38 33.96
C VAL A 742 17.44 -7.40 32.51
N ARG A 743 17.29 -8.60 31.92
CA ARG A 743 16.77 -8.78 30.55
C ARG A 743 15.35 -8.25 30.42
N ALA A 744 14.47 -8.51 31.40
CA ALA A 744 13.09 -8.04 31.39
C ALA A 744 13.01 -6.50 31.43
N VAL A 745 13.80 -5.86 32.29
CA VAL A 745 13.86 -4.39 32.39
C VAL A 745 14.34 -3.75 31.08
N MET A 746 15.35 -4.35 30.43
CA MET A 746 15.84 -3.88 29.13
C MET A 746 14.78 -4.05 28.03
N ALA A 747 14.09 -5.19 28.01
CA ALA A 747 13.07 -5.49 27.01
C ALA A 747 11.82 -4.58 27.16
N GLU A 748 11.39 -4.32 28.40
CA GLU A 748 10.31 -3.37 28.72
C GLU A 748 10.65 -1.95 28.22
N SER A 749 11.88 -1.50 28.45
CA SER A 749 12.36 -0.19 27.98
C SER A 749 12.40 -0.10 26.45
N LEU A 750 12.65 -1.23 25.76
CA LEU A 750 12.68 -1.31 24.30
C LEU A 750 11.30 -1.61 23.67
N GLY A 751 10.27 -1.90 24.47
CA GLY A 751 8.95 -2.32 23.98
C GLY A 751 8.96 -3.68 23.28
N LEU A 752 9.89 -4.58 23.63
CA LEU A 752 10.06 -5.89 23.01
C LEU A 752 9.59 -7.03 23.93
N PRO A 753 8.96 -8.10 23.39
CA PRO A 753 8.66 -9.29 24.16
C PRO A 753 9.94 -10.03 24.54
N VAL A 754 10.00 -10.56 25.76
CA VAL A 754 11.10 -11.44 26.21
C VAL A 754 10.79 -12.87 25.82
N THR A 755 11.73 -13.52 25.14
CA THR A 755 11.67 -14.95 24.83
C THR A 755 12.83 -15.69 25.50
N ASP A 756 12.65 -16.98 25.78
CA ASP A 756 13.66 -17.85 26.41
C ASP A 756 14.53 -18.60 25.40
N HIS A 757 14.60 -18.11 24.16
CA HIS A 757 15.45 -18.69 23.13
C HIS A 757 16.93 -18.50 23.44
N THR A 758 17.70 -19.58 23.27
CA THR A 758 19.15 -19.56 23.35
C THR A 758 19.76 -19.07 22.04
N TYR A 759 21.05 -18.75 22.07
CA TYR A 759 21.81 -18.39 20.87
C TYR A 759 21.76 -19.48 19.79
N GLU A 760 21.71 -20.75 20.18
CA GLU A 760 21.60 -21.89 19.26
C GLU A 760 20.23 -21.95 18.60
N ASP A 761 19.16 -21.66 19.34
CA ASP A 761 17.80 -21.59 18.80
C ASP A 761 17.68 -20.44 17.77
N CYS A 762 18.23 -19.26 18.11
CA CYS A 762 18.26 -18.12 17.18
C CYS A 762 19.09 -18.40 15.91
N ARG A 763 20.18 -19.17 16.03
CA ARG A 763 20.98 -19.60 14.87
C ARG A 763 20.20 -20.56 13.96
N LEU A 764 19.35 -21.41 14.54
CA LEU A 764 18.53 -22.37 13.79
C LEU A 764 17.44 -21.63 13.02
N MET A 765 16.82 -20.65 13.66
CA MET A 765 15.86 -19.74 13.02
C MET A 765 16.45 -19.02 11.81
N ILE A 766 17.68 -18.48 11.95
CA ILE A 766 18.36 -17.78 10.85
C ILE A 766 18.67 -18.75 9.70
N ALA A 767 19.20 -19.94 10.00
CA ALA A 767 19.50 -20.95 8.98
C ALA A 767 18.23 -21.48 8.28
N ALA A 768 17.12 -21.66 9.01
CA ALA A 768 15.84 -22.04 8.43
C ALA A 768 15.27 -20.94 7.52
N GLY A 769 15.39 -19.67 7.92
CA GLY A 769 14.98 -18.52 7.12
C GLY A 769 15.83 -18.35 5.85
N GLU A 770 17.14 -18.61 5.89
CA GLU A 770 18.00 -18.66 4.70
C GLU A 770 17.59 -19.76 3.72
N LEU A 771 16.97 -20.84 4.21
CA LEU A 771 16.41 -21.95 3.43
C LEU A 771 14.92 -21.75 3.09
N THR A 772 14.37 -20.54 3.27
CA THR A 772 12.96 -20.17 2.96
C THR A 772 11.88 -20.96 3.71
N LEU A 773 12.24 -21.59 4.84
CA LEU A 773 11.29 -22.26 5.73
C LEU A 773 10.56 -21.24 6.64
N PRO A 774 9.30 -21.49 7.03
CA PRO A 774 8.56 -20.59 7.93
C PRO A 774 9.32 -20.41 9.24
N MET A 775 9.40 -19.17 9.74
CA MET A 775 10.17 -18.81 10.94
C MET A 775 9.63 -19.50 12.21
N GLU A 776 8.38 -19.95 12.16
CA GLU A 776 7.69 -20.79 13.15
C GLU A 776 8.35 -22.17 13.32
N ALA A 777 8.97 -22.72 12.26
CA ALA A 777 9.77 -23.94 12.33
C ALA A 777 11.02 -23.78 13.21
N GLY A 778 11.39 -22.53 13.56
CA GLY A 778 12.48 -22.18 14.46
C GLY A 778 12.06 -21.75 15.87
N LEU A 779 10.76 -21.75 16.22
CA LEU A 779 10.26 -21.57 17.61
C LEU A 779 10.54 -22.79 18.51
N VAL A 780 11.39 -23.70 18.05
CA VAL A 780 11.79 -24.89 18.78
C VAL A 780 12.65 -24.44 19.96
N GLU A 781 12.26 -24.81 21.17
CA GLU A 781 13.17 -24.85 22.33
C GLU A 781 14.19 -25.97 22.11
N PHE A 782 14.99 -25.86 21.04
CA PHE A 782 15.87 -26.90 20.53
C PHE A 782 16.91 -27.28 21.57
N THR A 783 17.35 -26.34 22.39
CA THR A 783 18.23 -26.64 23.53
C THR A 783 17.59 -27.58 24.56
N LYS A 784 16.26 -27.60 24.72
CA LYS A 784 15.57 -28.56 25.60
C LYS A 784 15.45 -29.93 24.95
N ILE A 785 15.24 -29.99 23.64
CA ILE A 785 15.16 -31.24 22.87
C ILE A 785 16.55 -31.88 22.72
N SER A 786 17.56 -31.13 22.28
CA SER A 786 18.95 -31.57 22.17
C SER A 786 19.55 -31.99 23.50
N ARG A 787 19.18 -31.37 24.62
CA ARG A 787 19.61 -31.81 25.96
C ARG A 787 18.93 -33.10 26.41
N LYS A 788 17.68 -33.34 26.00
CA LYS A 788 16.95 -34.59 26.29
C LYS A 788 17.33 -35.74 25.37
N LEU A 789 17.81 -35.44 24.15
CA LEU A 789 18.13 -36.41 23.10
C LEU A 789 19.62 -36.44 22.70
N GLU A 790 20.49 -35.74 23.43
CA GLU A 790 21.95 -35.61 23.21
C GLU A 790 22.38 -35.21 21.77
N LEU A 791 21.58 -34.38 21.08
CA LEU A 791 21.82 -34.02 19.68
C LEU A 791 22.85 -32.87 19.54
N LYS A 792 23.87 -33.07 18.70
CA LYS A 792 24.86 -32.03 18.35
C LYS A 792 24.35 -31.12 17.23
N TRP A 793 24.72 -29.83 17.29
CA TRP A 793 24.32 -28.80 16.32
C TRP A 793 24.58 -29.18 14.85
N ASP A 794 25.77 -29.70 14.54
CA ASP A 794 26.17 -30.00 13.15
C ASP A 794 25.31 -31.11 12.52
N ASN A 795 24.88 -32.08 13.32
CA ASN A 795 23.98 -33.15 12.88
C ASN A 795 22.59 -32.57 12.56
N VAL A 796 22.11 -31.66 13.39
CA VAL A 796 20.78 -31.05 13.22
C VAL A 796 20.74 -30.07 12.07
N LYS A 797 21.84 -29.35 11.81
CA LYS A 797 21.96 -28.53 10.60
C LYS A 797 21.85 -29.38 9.34
N LYS A 798 22.49 -30.55 9.33
CA LYS A 798 22.43 -31.50 8.20
C LYS A 798 21.02 -32.07 8.02
N GLU A 799 20.32 -32.38 9.11
CA GLU A 799 18.91 -32.81 9.05
C GLU A 799 17.97 -31.68 8.62
N LEU A 800 18.25 -30.43 8.99
CA LEU A 800 17.51 -29.25 8.51
C LEU A 800 17.71 -29.03 7.02
N GLU A 801 18.91 -29.20 6.50
CA GLU A 801 19.20 -29.17 5.05
C GLU A 801 18.49 -30.34 4.33
N SER A 802 18.46 -31.54 4.93
CA SER A 802 17.73 -32.69 4.40
C SER A 802 16.22 -32.45 4.37
N PHE A 803 15.65 -31.95 5.46
CA PHE A 803 14.24 -31.54 5.54
C PHE A 803 13.90 -30.46 4.53
N ALA A 804 14.74 -29.42 4.40
CA ALA A 804 14.55 -28.36 3.42
C ALA A 804 14.56 -28.88 1.97
N ASN A 805 15.40 -29.88 1.64
CA ASN A 805 15.39 -30.51 0.32
C ASN A 805 14.09 -31.27 0.04
N ILE A 806 13.44 -31.81 1.06
CA ILE A 806 12.14 -32.51 0.94
C ILE A 806 11.00 -31.49 0.86
N ALA A 807 11.02 -30.47 1.72
CA ALA A 807 9.98 -29.45 1.83
C ALA A 807 10.01 -28.39 0.71
N CYS A 808 11.15 -28.21 0.01
CA CYS A 808 11.31 -27.22 -1.08
C CYS A 808 10.38 -27.44 -2.28
N SER A 809 9.71 -28.58 -2.39
CA SER A 809 8.71 -28.81 -3.44
C SER A 809 7.37 -28.10 -3.23
N CYS A 810 7.11 -27.49 -2.05
CA CYS A 810 5.78 -26.94 -1.73
C CYS A 810 5.78 -25.57 -1.01
N LYS A 811 4.69 -24.82 -1.29
CA LYS A 811 4.29 -23.58 -0.60
C LYS A 811 3.99 -23.89 0.88
N GLY A 812 4.88 -23.51 1.80
CA GLY A 812 4.58 -23.48 3.24
C GLY A 812 5.51 -24.27 4.18
N GLY A 813 6.53 -24.99 3.70
CA GLY A 813 7.58 -25.57 4.56
C GLY A 813 7.17 -26.73 5.47
N ARG A 814 6.12 -27.49 5.09
CA ARG A 814 5.65 -28.72 5.74
C ARG A 814 5.66 -29.87 4.73
N ILE A 815 5.89 -31.11 5.17
CA ILE A 815 5.97 -32.29 4.29
C ILE A 815 4.62 -33.01 4.26
N THR A 816 4.04 -33.21 3.06
CA THR A 816 2.82 -34.00 2.88
C THR A 816 3.11 -35.49 2.63
N ILE A 817 2.09 -36.35 2.73
CA ILE A 817 2.25 -37.80 2.49
C ILE A 817 2.72 -38.12 1.06
N ASP A 818 2.27 -37.36 0.07
CA ASP A 818 2.65 -37.54 -1.34
C ASP A 818 4.11 -37.18 -1.60
N GLU A 819 4.62 -36.16 -0.90
CA GLU A 819 6.02 -35.74 -0.94
C GLU A 819 6.92 -36.72 -0.18
N PHE A 820 6.48 -37.16 1.00
CA PHE A 820 7.16 -38.18 1.78
C PHE A 820 7.28 -39.49 0.98
N ALA A 821 6.24 -39.87 0.24
CA ALA A 821 6.22 -40.99 -0.70
C ALA A 821 7.17 -40.80 -1.88
N SER A 822 7.17 -39.61 -2.48
CA SER A 822 8.04 -39.25 -3.60
C SER A 822 9.52 -39.24 -3.21
N PHE A 823 9.84 -38.79 -2.00
CA PHE A 823 11.19 -38.81 -1.45
C PHE A 823 11.69 -40.23 -1.21
N LEU A 824 10.85 -41.09 -0.63
CA LEU A 824 11.16 -42.50 -0.42
C LEU A 824 11.11 -43.33 -1.71
N LYS A 825 10.58 -42.75 -2.81
CA LYS A 825 10.38 -43.39 -4.12
C LYS A 825 9.47 -44.62 -4.05
N ILE A 826 8.45 -44.57 -3.19
CA ILE A 826 7.47 -45.65 -2.97
C ILE A 826 6.08 -45.06 -3.21
N PRO A 827 5.15 -45.77 -3.88
CA PRO A 827 3.77 -45.29 -4.02
C PRO A 827 3.06 -45.23 -2.66
N VAL A 828 2.09 -44.31 -2.52
CA VAL A 828 1.25 -44.22 -1.30
C VAL A 828 0.52 -45.55 -1.09
N SER A 829 0.94 -46.28 -0.06
CA SER A 829 0.41 -47.58 0.33
C SER A 829 -0.08 -47.52 1.79
N PRO A 830 -0.97 -48.42 2.24
CA PRO A 830 -1.44 -48.43 3.62
C PRO A 830 -0.29 -48.49 4.65
N ALA A 831 0.77 -49.23 4.35
CA ALA A 831 1.96 -49.32 5.18
C ALA A 831 2.76 -48.01 5.23
N LEU A 832 2.81 -47.26 4.12
CA LEU A 832 3.43 -45.93 4.10
C LEU A 832 2.60 -44.91 4.87
N GLN A 833 1.28 -45.05 4.85
CA GLN A 833 0.37 -44.21 5.62
C GLN A 833 0.52 -44.46 7.13
N GLU A 834 0.70 -45.71 7.55
CA GLU A 834 1.07 -46.04 8.93
C GLU A 834 2.44 -45.47 9.32
N LEU A 835 3.44 -45.54 8.43
CA LEU A 835 4.74 -44.91 8.68
C LEU A 835 4.63 -43.38 8.78
N PHE A 836 3.82 -42.75 7.94
CA PHE A 836 3.57 -41.31 7.97
C PHE A 836 2.92 -40.89 9.29
N THR A 837 1.97 -41.66 9.82
CA THR A 837 1.36 -41.41 11.14
C THR A 837 2.32 -41.57 12.33
N LEU A 838 3.48 -42.19 12.15
CA LEU A 838 4.53 -42.22 13.19
C LEU A 838 5.32 -40.90 13.25
N PHE A 839 5.38 -40.17 12.13
CA PHE A 839 6.01 -38.86 12.06
C PHE A 839 5.02 -37.73 12.40
N ASP A 840 3.81 -37.75 11.81
CA ASP A 840 2.71 -36.80 12.09
C ASP A 840 2.09 -37.10 13.47
N ARG A 841 2.59 -36.42 14.50
CA ARG A 841 2.23 -36.72 15.90
C ARG A 841 1.02 -35.95 16.38
N ASP A 842 0.76 -34.77 15.82
CA ASP A 842 -0.42 -33.98 16.14
C ASP A 842 -1.63 -34.32 15.25
N GLY A 843 -1.42 -35.14 14.21
CA GLY A 843 -2.46 -35.66 13.34
C GLY A 843 -2.98 -34.61 12.36
N ASP A 844 -2.19 -33.57 12.08
CA ASP A 844 -2.57 -32.48 11.19
C ASP A 844 -2.46 -32.82 9.70
N GLY A 845 -1.95 -34.03 9.39
CA GLY A 845 -1.79 -34.55 8.03
C GLY A 845 -0.53 -34.07 7.33
N THR A 846 0.35 -33.35 8.03
CA THR A 846 1.65 -32.88 7.55
C THR A 846 2.74 -33.20 8.57
N ILE A 847 4.01 -33.21 8.14
CA ILE A 847 5.15 -33.40 9.04
C ILE A 847 5.91 -32.07 9.12
N ASP A 848 5.98 -31.49 10.32
CA ASP A 848 6.80 -30.32 10.61
C ASP A 848 8.28 -30.70 10.89
N PHE A 849 9.17 -29.71 10.99
CA PHE A 849 10.60 -30.00 11.25
C PHE A 849 10.85 -30.66 12.61
N ARG A 850 10.05 -30.35 13.64
CA ARG A 850 10.16 -30.96 14.98
C ARG A 850 9.78 -32.43 14.94
N GLU A 851 8.69 -32.75 14.26
CA GLU A 851 8.17 -34.08 14.00
C GLU A 851 9.09 -34.90 13.11
N TYR A 852 9.67 -34.29 12.08
CA TYR A 852 10.71 -34.89 11.26
C TYR A 852 11.94 -35.25 12.09
N VAL A 853 12.49 -34.32 12.88
CA VAL A 853 13.67 -34.61 13.71
C VAL A 853 13.35 -35.64 14.78
N ILE A 854 12.19 -35.58 15.44
CA ILE A 854 11.78 -36.57 16.43
C ILE A 854 11.59 -37.94 15.75
N GLY A 855 10.90 -37.99 14.62
CA GLY A 855 10.65 -39.22 13.86
C GLY A 855 11.94 -39.85 13.32
N VAL A 856 12.84 -39.07 12.72
CA VAL A 856 14.16 -39.54 12.28
C VAL A 856 15.00 -39.97 13.48
N THR A 857 15.00 -39.22 14.58
CA THR A 857 15.76 -39.61 15.79
C THR A 857 15.21 -40.90 16.39
N VAL A 858 13.89 -41.07 16.47
CA VAL A 858 13.24 -42.28 17.01
C VAL A 858 13.44 -43.49 16.09
N LEU A 859 13.42 -43.30 14.77
CA LEU A 859 13.57 -44.38 13.78
C LEU A 859 15.03 -44.73 13.47
N CYS A 860 15.95 -43.77 13.60
CA CYS A 860 17.36 -43.92 13.26
C CYS A 860 18.28 -44.07 14.47
N HIS A 861 17.77 -44.22 15.70
CA HIS A 861 18.57 -44.77 16.79
C HIS A 861 18.82 -46.26 16.48
N PRO A 862 20.02 -46.65 16.03
CA PRO A 862 20.29 -48.02 15.66
C PRO A 862 20.59 -48.78 16.95
N ALA A 863 19.63 -49.52 17.49
CA ALA A 863 19.91 -50.56 18.47
C ALA A 863 20.36 -51.85 17.76
N ASN A 864 21.36 -51.75 16.89
CA ASN A 864 21.96 -52.89 16.19
C ASN A 864 23.32 -53.26 16.81
N ASN A 865 23.35 -53.29 18.15
CA ASN A 865 24.53 -53.73 18.89
C ASN A 865 24.43 -55.23 19.14
N GLU A 866 25.56 -55.92 19.00
CA GLU A 866 25.76 -57.36 19.22
C GLU A 866 25.10 -57.88 20.52
N GLU A 867 25.09 -57.04 21.56
CA GLU A 867 24.50 -57.33 22.87
C GLU A 867 22.97 -57.52 22.84
N VAL A 868 22.25 -56.83 21.94
CA VAL A 868 20.79 -56.92 21.81
C VAL A 868 20.39 -58.21 21.08
N ILE A 869 21.12 -58.59 20.03
CA ILE A 869 20.90 -59.85 19.30
C ILE A 869 21.17 -61.05 20.22
N GLN A 870 22.21 -60.95 21.06
CA GLN A 870 22.52 -61.98 22.05
C GLN A 870 21.47 -62.08 23.16
N THR A 871 20.91 -60.95 23.59
CA THR A 871 19.83 -60.92 24.58
C THR A 871 18.52 -61.45 23.99
N ALA A 872 18.22 -61.13 22.73
CA ALA A 872 17.06 -61.65 22.02
C ALA A 872 17.14 -63.17 21.87
N PHE A 873 18.28 -63.72 21.43
CA PHE A 873 18.44 -65.18 21.28
C PHE A 873 18.17 -65.93 22.60
N LYS A 874 18.73 -65.45 23.71
CA LYS A 874 18.48 -66.00 25.06
C LYS A 874 17.04 -65.88 25.54
N LEU A 875 16.24 -64.99 24.95
CA LEU A 875 14.84 -64.80 25.33
C LEU A 875 13.93 -65.82 24.63
N PHE A 876 14.33 -66.28 23.44
CA PHE A 876 13.62 -67.30 22.66
C PHE A 876 14.02 -68.72 23.04
N ASP A 877 15.26 -68.92 23.49
CA ASP A 877 15.77 -70.15 24.10
C ASP A 877 15.29 -70.25 25.56
N ILE A 878 14.10 -70.84 25.76
CA ILE A 878 13.41 -70.83 27.06
C ILE A 878 14.06 -71.82 28.03
N ASP A 879 14.62 -72.91 27.51
CA ASP A 879 15.28 -73.94 28.31
C ASP A 879 16.81 -73.79 28.41
N GLU A 880 17.36 -72.72 27.81
CA GLU A 880 18.76 -72.30 27.84
C GLU A 880 19.73 -73.33 27.23
N ASP A 881 19.26 -74.13 26.28
CA ASP A 881 20.05 -75.17 25.63
C ASP A 881 20.93 -74.66 24.46
N ASN A 882 20.86 -73.36 24.17
CA ASN A 882 21.53 -72.63 23.08
C ASN A 882 21.03 -72.97 21.66
N CYS A 883 19.86 -73.60 21.53
CA CYS A 883 19.21 -73.90 20.27
C CYS A 883 17.72 -73.54 20.33
N ILE A 884 17.20 -72.78 19.37
CA ILE A 884 15.77 -72.41 19.38
C ILE A 884 14.97 -73.44 18.57
N THR A 885 14.06 -74.14 19.23
CA THR A 885 13.15 -75.09 18.58
C THR A 885 11.97 -74.38 17.90
N GLN A 886 11.29 -75.09 16.98
CA GLN A 886 10.13 -74.53 16.28
C GLN A 886 8.96 -74.22 17.23
N GLU A 887 8.77 -75.02 18.28
CA GLU A 887 7.77 -74.75 19.31
C GLU A 887 8.11 -73.50 20.13
N GLU A 888 9.37 -73.29 20.52
CA GLU A 888 9.79 -72.10 21.28
C GLU A 888 9.70 -70.83 20.44
N PHE A 889 10.16 -70.89 19.20
CA PHE A 889 10.10 -69.76 18.27
C PHE A 889 8.64 -69.32 18.02
N SER A 890 7.75 -70.27 17.80
CA SER A 890 6.33 -69.98 17.56
C SER A 890 5.57 -69.59 18.83
N GLY A 891 5.92 -70.16 19.98
CA GLY A 891 5.32 -69.84 21.27
C GLY A 891 5.55 -68.39 21.67
N LEU A 892 6.80 -67.92 21.58
CA LEU A 892 7.15 -66.56 21.98
C LEU A 892 6.59 -65.50 21.02
N LEU A 893 6.61 -65.76 19.70
CA LEU A 893 6.06 -64.84 18.68
C LEU A 893 4.53 -64.69 18.79
N ARG A 894 3.81 -65.77 19.10
CA ARG A 894 2.36 -65.72 19.36
C ARG A 894 2.05 -64.88 20.60
N SER A 895 2.85 -65.01 21.65
CA SER A 895 2.73 -64.18 22.86
C SER A 895 3.13 -62.72 22.64
N ALA A 896 4.12 -62.46 21.78
CA ALA A 896 4.63 -61.12 21.49
C ALA A 896 3.69 -60.28 20.61
N LEU A 897 3.04 -60.90 19.63
CA LEU A 897 2.20 -60.22 18.64
C LEU A 897 0.70 -60.30 18.96
N GLY A 898 0.28 -61.16 19.89
CA GLY A 898 -1.12 -61.29 20.29
C GLY A 898 -2.05 -61.86 19.22
N VAL A 899 -1.50 -62.51 18.17
CA VAL A 899 -2.26 -63.09 17.06
C VAL A 899 -2.24 -64.63 17.16
N CYS A 900 -3.43 -65.25 17.25
CA CYS A 900 -3.55 -66.68 17.56
C CYS A 900 -3.23 -67.62 16.38
N ASP A 901 -3.23 -67.16 15.12
CA ASP A 901 -3.11 -67.98 13.90
C ASP A 901 -2.01 -67.48 12.93
N LEU A 902 -0.78 -67.28 13.41
CA LEU A 902 0.37 -67.01 12.55
C LEU A 902 1.02 -68.34 12.08
N ASP A 903 1.17 -68.55 10.77
CA ASP A 903 1.95 -69.67 10.19
C ASP A 903 3.43 -69.29 10.14
N VAL A 904 4.17 -69.69 11.18
CA VAL A 904 5.59 -69.35 11.38
C VAL A 904 6.54 -70.38 10.75
N ASN A 905 5.98 -71.43 10.13
CA ASN A 905 6.76 -72.57 9.62
C ASN A 905 7.63 -72.23 8.41
N SER A 906 7.22 -71.25 7.60
CA SER A 906 8.00 -70.74 6.47
C SER A 906 9.21 -69.95 6.94
N LEU A 907 9.03 -69.07 7.92
CA LEU A 907 10.07 -68.22 8.49
C LEU A 907 11.11 -69.04 9.27
N PHE A 908 10.67 -70.03 10.06
CA PHE A 908 11.58 -70.90 10.80
C PHE A 908 12.53 -71.66 9.85
N LYS A 909 12.03 -72.16 8.72
CA LYS A 909 12.83 -72.83 7.68
C LYS A 909 13.76 -71.91 6.91
N GLU A 910 13.49 -70.61 6.92
CA GLU A 910 14.31 -69.61 6.23
C GLU A 910 15.51 -69.19 7.10
N ILE A 911 15.37 -69.31 8.42
CA ILE A 911 16.43 -69.05 9.40
C ILE A 911 17.30 -70.32 9.62
N ASP A 912 16.68 -71.49 9.66
CA ASP A 912 17.34 -72.82 9.72
C ASP A 912 17.96 -73.18 8.35
N ALA A 913 19.06 -72.51 8.02
CA ALA A 913 19.71 -72.62 6.72
C ALA A 913 20.37 -73.99 6.49
N ASP A 914 20.72 -74.70 7.56
CA ASP A 914 21.31 -76.05 7.50
C ASP A 914 20.26 -77.18 7.56
N GLY A 915 19.01 -76.85 7.90
CA GLY A 915 17.85 -77.77 7.90
C GLY A 915 17.88 -78.77 9.05
N SER A 916 18.57 -78.42 10.13
CA SER A 916 18.75 -79.27 11.31
C SER A 916 17.50 -79.39 12.20
N GLY A 917 16.51 -78.53 11.99
CA GLY A 917 15.26 -78.49 12.75
C GLY A 917 15.34 -77.61 14.01
N HIS A 918 16.48 -76.95 14.26
CA HIS A 918 16.72 -76.04 15.39
C HIS A 918 17.56 -74.86 14.91
N ILE A 919 17.32 -73.65 15.43
CA ILE A 919 18.07 -72.45 15.03
C ILE A 919 19.20 -72.19 16.01
N THR A 920 20.43 -72.14 15.51
CA THR A 920 21.62 -71.79 16.32
C THR A 920 21.84 -70.27 16.39
N TYR A 921 22.61 -69.81 17.38
CA TYR A 921 22.90 -68.37 17.54
C TYR A 921 23.56 -67.75 16.30
N ASP A 922 24.46 -68.48 15.63
CA ASP A 922 25.16 -67.97 14.46
C ASP A 922 24.24 -67.87 13.22
N GLU A 923 23.27 -68.77 13.08
CA GLU A 923 22.22 -68.70 12.05
C GLU A 923 21.25 -67.56 12.35
N PHE A 924 20.80 -67.44 13.60
CA PHE A 924 19.94 -66.35 14.06
C PHE A 924 20.61 -64.98 13.88
N ARG A 925 21.90 -64.87 14.20
CA ARG A 925 22.71 -63.66 14.03
C ARG A 925 22.90 -63.32 12.56
N SER A 926 23.22 -64.30 11.73
CA SER A 926 23.41 -64.09 10.29
C SER A 926 22.11 -63.64 9.62
N PHE A 927 20.98 -64.22 10.03
CA PHE A 927 19.65 -63.81 9.56
C PHE A 927 19.29 -62.39 10.01
N ALA A 928 19.48 -62.05 11.29
CA ALA A 928 19.18 -60.73 11.85
C ALA A 928 20.02 -59.59 11.23
N LEU A 929 21.26 -59.89 10.83
CA LEU A 929 22.13 -58.92 10.15
C LEU A 929 21.82 -58.78 8.66
N THR A 930 21.24 -59.79 8.02
CA THR A 930 20.91 -59.78 6.58
C THR A 930 19.51 -59.26 6.27
N HIS A 931 18.59 -59.32 7.24
CA HIS A 931 17.22 -58.81 7.09
C HIS A 931 16.84 -57.83 8.23
N PRO A 932 17.29 -56.56 8.16
CA PRO A 932 17.07 -55.54 9.20
C PRO A 932 15.60 -55.26 9.52
N GLU A 933 14.70 -55.52 8.58
CA GLU A 933 13.24 -55.37 8.73
C GLU A 933 12.64 -56.30 9.78
N TYR A 934 13.18 -57.52 9.95
CA TYR A 934 12.72 -58.48 10.96
C TYR A 934 13.37 -58.23 12.33
N ALA A 935 14.53 -57.57 12.39
CA ALA A 935 15.18 -57.18 13.65
C ALA A 935 14.27 -56.27 14.51
N LYS A 936 13.41 -55.48 13.86
CA LYS A 936 12.46 -54.57 14.50
C LYS A 936 11.40 -55.30 15.33
N LEU A 937 10.94 -56.48 14.88
CA LEU A 937 9.97 -57.33 15.62
C LEU A 937 10.52 -57.77 16.98
N PHE A 938 11.82 -58.09 17.03
CA PHE A 938 12.48 -58.59 18.24
C PHE A 938 12.78 -57.46 19.24
N THR A 939 13.12 -56.26 18.76
CA THR A 939 13.33 -55.10 19.63
C THR A 939 12.03 -54.56 20.24
N THR A 940 10.91 -54.58 19.49
CA THR A 940 9.61 -54.14 19.99
C THR A 940 9.11 -54.99 21.16
N TYR A 941 9.37 -56.30 21.15
CA TYR A 941 9.02 -57.19 22.26
C TYR A 941 9.85 -56.94 23.53
N ILE A 942 11.16 -56.70 23.38
CA ILE A 942 12.07 -56.36 24.50
C ILE A 942 11.66 -55.02 25.15
N GLU A 943 11.21 -54.05 24.36
CA GLU A 943 10.70 -52.78 24.88
C GLU A 943 9.35 -52.93 25.61
N LEU A 944 8.44 -53.77 25.10
CA LEU A 944 7.17 -54.09 25.78
C LEU A 944 7.39 -54.77 27.14
N GLN A 945 8.34 -55.70 27.24
CA GLN A 945 8.76 -56.32 28.51
C GLN A 945 9.36 -55.30 29.49
N ARG A 946 10.18 -54.35 29.00
CA ARG A 946 10.69 -53.23 29.83
C ARG A 946 9.57 -52.32 30.34
N TYR A 947 8.54 -52.08 29.54
CA TYR A 947 7.40 -51.24 29.91
C TYR A 947 6.50 -51.92 30.95
N GLN A 948 6.28 -53.24 30.85
CA GLN A 948 5.51 -54.02 31.81
C GLN A 948 6.23 -54.19 33.16
N GLY A 949 7.57 -54.17 33.18
CA GLY A 949 8.37 -54.12 34.41
C GLY A 949 8.33 -52.78 35.17
N LEU A 950 7.78 -51.71 34.55
CA LEU A 950 7.67 -50.37 35.12
C LEU A 950 6.25 -49.99 35.56
N GLN A 951 5.25 -50.86 35.37
CA GLN A 951 3.89 -50.67 35.88
C GLN A 951 3.62 -51.59 37.07
N GLY A 952 4.11 -51.14 38.23
CA GLY A 952 3.79 -51.71 39.53
C GLY A 952 4.03 -50.68 40.63
N GLU A 953 3.07 -49.75 40.79
CA GLU A 953 2.58 -49.11 42.03
C GLU A 953 2.07 -47.67 41.77
N ASP A 954 0.79 -47.48 42.08
CA ASP A 954 0.04 -46.22 42.08
C ASP A 954 0.53 -45.23 43.15
N LEU A 955 0.42 -43.92 42.87
CA LEU A 955 -0.37 -42.91 43.63
C LEU A 955 0.19 -41.47 43.55
N ASP A 956 -0.69 -40.56 43.10
CA ASP A 956 -0.86 -39.11 43.34
C ASP A 956 0.32 -38.25 43.86
N PHE A 957 0.60 -37.11 43.19
CA PHE A 957 1.06 -35.90 43.88
C PHE A 957 0.79 -34.58 43.12
N GLU A 958 -0.16 -33.80 43.63
CA GLU A 958 -0.20 -32.34 43.47
C GLU A 958 0.46 -31.69 44.72
N ALA A 959 1.10 -30.54 44.50
CA ALA A 959 1.68 -29.61 45.49
C ALA A 959 3.08 -29.89 46.10
N SER A 960 4.10 -29.15 45.65
CA SER A 960 4.83 -28.16 46.48
C SER A 960 6.07 -27.62 45.77
N LEU A 961 5.94 -26.37 45.32
CA LEU A 961 7.07 -25.49 44.95
C LEU A 961 7.62 -24.86 46.24
N SER A 962 8.54 -25.53 46.93
CA SER A 962 9.46 -24.88 47.88
C SER A 962 10.56 -25.83 48.34
N ASN A 963 11.72 -25.73 47.70
CA ASN A 963 13.07 -25.75 48.33
C ASN A 963 14.12 -26.19 47.31
N CYS A 964 14.84 -25.22 46.74
CA CYS A 964 16.25 -25.46 46.45
C CYS A 964 17.01 -24.13 46.45
N CYS A 965 17.37 -23.68 47.64
CA CYS A 965 18.58 -22.90 47.87
C CYS A 965 19.31 -23.59 49.03
N ILE A 966 20.60 -23.87 48.83
CA ILE A 966 21.62 -24.29 49.81
C ILE A 966 21.78 -25.81 49.99
N ALA A 967 22.80 -26.37 49.32
CA ALA A 967 24.01 -26.86 49.99
C ALA A 967 25.12 -27.10 48.95
N SER A 968 26.29 -26.53 49.22
CA SER A 968 27.51 -26.64 48.43
C SER A 968 28.43 -27.76 48.94
N HIS A 969 29.34 -28.16 48.05
CA HIS A 969 30.60 -28.88 48.28
C HIS A 969 30.56 -30.37 48.63
N ASN A 970 30.91 -31.20 47.64
CA ASN A 970 32.23 -31.84 47.65
C ASN A 970 32.72 -32.18 46.24
N ASN A 971 34.01 -31.95 46.03
CA ASN A 971 34.75 -32.20 44.80
C ASN A 971 34.74 -33.69 44.44
N HIS A 972 34.35 -34.01 43.20
CA HIS A 972 35.07 -34.98 42.39
C HIS A 972 35.15 -34.45 40.96
N HIS A 973 36.40 -34.33 40.49
CA HIS A 973 36.75 -34.15 39.09
C HIS A 973 36.17 -35.32 38.29
N GLU A 974 35.31 -35.04 37.31
CA GLU A 974 35.17 -35.86 36.11
C GLU A 974 35.17 -34.95 34.90
N ASP A 975 36.26 -35.08 34.13
CA ASP A 975 36.42 -34.60 32.78
C ASP A 975 35.34 -35.22 31.88
N SER A 976 34.45 -34.40 31.30
CA SER A 976 33.72 -34.80 30.09
C SER A 976 34.38 -34.13 28.90
N THR A 977 35.28 -34.89 28.29
CA THR A 977 35.96 -34.70 27.02
C THR A 977 35.12 -34.02 25.95
N SER A 978 35.58 -32.87 25.47
CA SER A 978 35.16 -32.24 24.22
C SER A 978 36.39 -32.15 23.33
N ASP A 979 36.69 -33.26 22.65
CA ASP A 979 37.81 -33.40 21.74
C ASP A 979 37.28 -33.50 20.29
N LYS A 980 37.79 -32.61 19.42
CA LYS A 980 37.90 -32.71 17.94
C LYS A 980 36.58 -32.60 17.14
N LYS A 981 36.49 -32.02 15.93
CA LYS A 981 37.46 -31.56 14.92
C LYS A 981 36.71 -30.72 13.86
N ASP A 982 37.48 -29.90 13.13
CA ASP A 982 37.29 -29.40 11.75
C ASP A 982 36.10 -28.47 11.43
N ASP A 983 36.30 -27.14 11.52
CA ASP A 983 36.49 -26.20 10.38
C ASP A 983 36.56 -24.71 10.85
#